data_AF-A0A060HXL2-F1
#
_entry.id   AF-A0A060HXL2-F1
#
_cell.length_a   1.000
_cell.length_b   1.000
_cell.length_c   1.000
_cell.angle_alpha   90.00
_cell.angle_beta   90.00
_cell.angle_gamma   90.00
#
_symmetry.space_group_name_H-M   'P 1'
#
loop_
_entity.id
_entity.type
_entity.pdbx_description
1 polymer ?
#
loop_
_entity_poly.entity_id
_entity_poly.type
_entity_poly.pdbx_seq_one_letter_code
_entity_poly.pdbx_strand_id
1 'polypeptide(L)'
;MYSFVSLLPQRNSSVHFPAKPDTSEIPPPSYIAPLLVQAHRRPESDQSVSEETMMTLLIIAYLGGVLTILSPCILPILPFVFARAGQPFVKSTLPMLTGMAATFALVATLAAVGGNWAIRANEYGRLAAIVLLALFGVSLLSPRFASTLARPLVDLGNNLVNASGGGRTAPTVRSALILGVATGLLWAPCAGPILGLVLTGAALQGANLETSFLLAAYAAGAATSLAVALSVGGKIFAAMKRSLGLGDHIRQVLGAAVLAGVAIIALGLDTSLLSRLSYASTASLEQAVLDRLHAKPPAAAPSELASNDTTIVAADAKKPFRSDLPVEGYAPSLDGAVEWLNSKPLTTEELRGKVVLVDFWTYSCINCIRAIPYTKAWAEKYADQGLVVIGVHAPEFAFEKKIDNVKSAIDDFKIGYPVAVDNDYKIWRAFENSYWPAAYLIDAKGQIRYHHFGEGNYGRTEKAIQDLLREAGSEMTASAPVTPDATGVEAGPDLGNIRSGETYLGYEQATNFSSPEGLQADAPQNYSISKPGLNGWGLSGNWTVGKDQATLDQAGGGITYRFSARDLHLVLGPGDEAKPVRFQVKIDGKSPGPDHGSDIDADGNGAVTATRLYQLVRQSGTVAARNFEIRFLDPGVQAYAFTFG
;
A
#
# COMPACT_ATOMS: atom_id res chain seq x y z
N MET A 1 34.34 30.14 -51.54
CA MET A 1 34.99 31.41 -51.20
C MET A 1 35.67 31.21 -49.85
N TYR A 2 37.01 31.15 -49.88
CA TYR A 2 38.03 31.23 -48.81
C TYR A 2 37.74 30.58 -47.43
N SER A 3 38.36 29.46 -47.01
CA SER A 3 39.78 29.06 -46.82
C SER A 3 40.46 29.51 -45.51
N PHE A 4 40.91 28.49 -44.74
CA PHE A 4 42.23 28.33 -44.08
C PHE A 4 42.59 29.29 -42.90
N VAL A 5 43.37 28.95 -41.84
CA VAL A 5 44.57 28.11 -41.60
C VAL A 5 44.61 27.79 -40.06
N SER A 6 44.69 26.54 -39.57
CA SER A 6 45.87 25.75 -39.13
C SER A 6 46.90 26.42 -38.17
N LEU A 7 47.26 25.74 -37.07
CA LEU A 7 48.64 25.25 -36.74
C LEU A 7 48.82 24.94 -35.24
N LEU A 8 48.95 23.64 -34.93
CA LEU A 8 49.85 23.10 -33.88
C LEU A 8 51.31 23.18 -34.40
N PRO A 9 52.35 23.01 -33.55
CA PRO A 9 52.90 21.64 -33.37
C PRO A 9 53.50 21.32 -31.98
N GLN A 10 53.67 20.01 -31.81
CA GLN A 10 54.21 19.24 -30.67
C GLN A 10 55.72 19.42 -30.37
N ARG A 11 56.11 19.02 -29.14
CA ARG A 11 57.27 18.16 -28.76
C ARG A 11 56.97 17.58 -27.35
N ASN A 12 56.71 16.30 -27.10
CA ASN A 12 57.45 15.04 -27.26
C ASN A 12 58.59 14.85 -26.24
N SER A 13 58.44 13.90 -25.29
CA SER A 13 59.49 13.00 -24.77
C SER A 13 58.92 11.96 -23.79
N SER A 14 59.38 10.73 -23.97
CA SER A 14 58.94 9.40 -23.51
C SER A 14 59.81 8.81 -22.39
N VAL A 15 59.25 7.97 -21.50
CA VAL A 15 59.94 6.82 -20.84
C VAL A 15 58.85 5.82 -20.37
N HIS A 16 58.62 4.66 -21.01
CA HIS A 16 59.27 3.32 -20.93
C HIS A 16 59.12 2.52 -19.61
N PHE A 17 58.42 1.38 -19.73
CA PHE A 17 58.21 0.31 -18.73
C PHE A 17 59.48 -0.51 -18.47
N PRO A 18 59.56 -1.24 -17.34
CA PRO A 18 60.26 -2.51 -17.28
C PRO A 18 59.33 -3.70 -17.02
N ALA A 19 59.83 -4.85 -17.47
CA ALA A 19 59.16 -6.12 -17.67
C ALA A 19 59.12 -7.05 -16.43
N LYS A 20 58.35 -8.14 -16.58
CA LYS A 20 58.35 -9.38 -15.78
C LYS A 20 59.75 -9.89 -15.40
N PRO A 21 59.82 -10.62 -14.27
CA PRO A 21 60.43 -11.95 -14.21
C PRO A 21 59.40 -12.97 -13.67
N ASP A 22 59.12 -14.07 -14.37
CA ASP A 22 59.82 -15.36 -14.42
C ASP A 22 59.72 -16.21 -13.13
N THR A 23 59.33 -17.46 -13.35
CA THR A 23 58.97 -18.50 -12.39
C THR A 23 60.18 -19.34 -11.99
N SER A 24 60.52 -19.38 -10.71
CA SER A 24 61.12 -20.54 -10.05
C SER A 24 61.44 -20.20 -8.59
N GLU A 25 60.78 -20.87 -7.65
CA GLU A 25 61.38 -21.52 -6.46
C GLU A 25 60.30 -21.81 -5.40
N ILE A 26 60.09 -23.12 -5.16
CA ILE A 26 59.42 -23.69 -4.00
C ILE A 26 60.52 -24.10 -3.01
N PRO A 27 60.37 -23.87 -1.70
CA PRO A 27 60.45 -24.98 -0.75
C PRO A 27 59.35 -24.94 0.35
N PRO A 28 59.15 -26.05 1.11
CA PRO A 28 57.82 -26.46 1.58
C PRO A 28 57.75 -26.54 3.15
N PRO A 29 56.99 -27.46 3.80
CA PRO A 29 55.82 -27.11 4.63
C PRO A 29 55.92 -27.57 6.11
N SER A 30 55.23 -26.90 7.05
CA SER A 30 54.97 -27.40 8.42
C SER A 30 54.16 -26.34 9.19
N TYR A 31 52.96 -26.53 9.75
CA TYR A 31 52.36 -27.57 10.60
C TYR A 31 50.81 -27.44 10.48
N ILE A 32 49.99 -28.46 10.10
CA ILE A 32 49.27 -29.48 10.93
C ILE A 32 48.90 -28.96 12.35
N ALA A 33 47.67 -28.95 12.89
CA ALA A 33 46.29 -29.28 12.53
C ALA A 33 45.39 -28.81 13.74
N PRO A 34 44.27 -29.45 14.12
CA PRO A 34 42.89 -29.24 13.67
C PRO A 34 41.91 -28.87 14.82
N LEU A 35 40.60 -28.83 14.50
CA LEU A 35 39.43 -28.93 15.42
C LEU A 35 39.05 -27.69 16.26
N LEU A 36 37.93 -27.06 15.89
CA LEU A 36 36.67 -27.25 16.62
C LEU A 36 35.50 -26.62 15.88
N VAL A 37 34.64 -27.48 15.35
CA VAL A 37 33.23 -27.17 15.08
C VAL A 37 32.60 -26.79 16.42
N GLN A 38 32.52 -25.49 16.71
CA GLN A 38 31.59 -24.99 17.72
C GLN A 38 30.28 -24.67 17.01
N ALA A 39 29.36 -25.61 17.16
CA ALA A 39 27.93 -25.35 17.06
C ALA A 39 27.59 -24.21 18.03
N HIS A 40 27.55 -22.97 17.53
CA HIS A 40 26.95 -21.88 18.28
C HIS A 40 25.43 -22.07 18.27
N ARG A 41 24.93 -22.45 19.44
CA ARG A 41 23.51 -22.43 19.80
C ARG A 41 22.90 -21.11 19.33
N ARG A 42 21.77 -21.19 18.61
CA ARG A 42 20.82 -20.10 18.48
C ARG A 42 20.54 -19.53 19.88
N PRO A 43 20.57 -18.21 20.09
CA PRO A 43 19.88 -17.65 21.23
C PRO A 43 18.38 -17.82 20.99
N GLU A 44 17.71 -18.53 21.89
CA GLU A 44 16.27 -18.83 21.93
C GLU A 44 15.34 -17.58 21.94
N SER A 45 15.88 -16.36 21.85
CA SER A 45 15.10 -15.11 21.97
C SER A 45 14.66 -14.48 20.64
N ASP A 46 15.18 -14.94 19.51
CA ASP A 46 14.81 -14.41 18.17
C ASP A 46 13.65 -15.22 17.54
N GLN A 47 13.42 -16.43 18.04
CA GLN A 47 12.22 -17.20 17.67
C GLN A 47 10.98 -16.66 18.37
N SER A 48 11.07 -16.16 19.61
CA SER A 48 9.87 -15.80 20.38
C SER A 48 9.05 -14.66 19.76
N VAL A 49 9.68 -13.68 19.07
CA VAL A 49 8.96 -12.51 18.51
C VAL A 49 8.35 -12.82 17.13
N SER A 50 9.03 -13.59 16.28
CA SER A 50 8.43 -14.10 15.03
C SER A 50 7.38 -15.18 15.32
N GLU A 51 7.60 -16.02 16.35
CA GLU A 51 6.62 -16.99 16.82
C GLU A 51 5.41 -16.28 17.44
N GLU A 52 5.56 -15.19 18.18
CA GLU A 52 4.42 -14.44 18.76
C GLU A 52 3.54 -13.81 17.67
N THR A 53 4.13 -13.18 16.67
CA THR A 53 3.40 -12.55 15.56
C THR A 53 2.73 -13.60 14.68
N MET A 54 3.47 -14.67 14.33
CA MET A 54 2.93 -15.81 13.58
C MET A 54 1.83 -16.55 14.36
N MET A 55 2.01 -16.75 15.67
CA MET A 55 1.03 -17.42 16.52
C MET A 55 -0.23 -16.58 16.65
N THR A 56 -0.11 -15.25 16.73
CA THR A 56 -1.26 -14.35 16.74
C THR A 56 -2.00 -14.40 15.41
N LEU A 57 -1.30 -14.37 14.28
CA LEU A 57 -1.92 -14.52 12.95
C LEU A 57 -2.58 -15.89 12.76
N LEU A 58 -1.97 -16.98 13.24
CA LEU A 58 -2.55 -18.33 13.22
C LEU A 58 -3.80 -18.42 14.10
N ILE A 59 -3.80 -17.79 15.27
CA ILE A 59 -4.98 -17.71 16.14
C ILE A 59 -6.10 -16.91 15.46
N ILE A 60 -5.78 -15.77 14.84
CA ILE A 60 -6.76 -14.95 14.12
C ILE A 60 -7.33 -15.73 12.93
N ALA A 61 -6.49 -16.41 12.15
CA ALA A 61 -6.92 -17.24 11.02
C ALA A 61 -7.82 -18.41 11.49
N TYR A 62 -7.43 -19.10 12.57
CA TYR A 62 -8.23 -20.16 13.19
C TYR A 62 -9.59 -19.64 13.68
N LEU A 63 -9.61 -18.51 14.41
CA LEU A 63 -10.84 -17.88 14.88
C LEU A 63 -11.71 -17.41 13.70
N GLY A 64 -11.11 -16.82 12.66
CA GLY A 64 -11.80 -16.48 11.42
C GLY A 64 -12.49 -17.70 10.80
N GLY A 65 -11.78 -18.84 10.76
CA GLY A 65 -12.34 -20.14 10.37
C GLY A 65 -13.52 -20.56 11.25
N VAL A 66 -13.40 -20.47 12.58
CA VAL A 66 -14.50 -20.80 13.52
C VAL A 66 -15.73 -19.93 13.27
N LEU A 67 -15.54 -18.60 13.13
CA LEU A 67 -16.63 -17.64 12.94
C LEU A 67 -17.36 -17.81 11.61
N THR A 68 -16.74 -18.42 10.60
CA THR A 68 -17.39 -18.61 9.30
C THR A 68 -18.69 -19.41 9.38
N ILE A 69 -18.87 -20.30 10.36
CA ILE A 69 -20.13 -21.05 10.52
C ILE A 69 -21.36 -20.14 10.71
N LEU A 70 -21.15 -18.91 11.20
CA LEU A 70 -22.19 -17.90 11.38
C LEU A 70 -22.50 -17.12 10.08
N SER A 71 -21.73 -17.35 9.02
CA SER A 71 -21.89 -16.67 7.74
C SER A 71 -23.25 -17.04 7.11
N PRO A 72 -23.98 -16.06 6.56
CA PRO A 72 -25.30 -16.26 5.97
C PRO A 72 -25.32 -17.28 4.83
N CYS A 73 -24.18 -17.60 4.20
CA CYS A 73 -24.08 -18.64 3.18
C CYS A 73 -24.15 -20.07 3.73
N ILE A 74 -23.86 -20.26 5.02
CA ILE A 74 -23.61 -21.58 5.62
C ILE A 74 -24.86 -22.06 6.37
N LEU A 75 -25.58 -21.12 6.98
CA LEU A 75 -26.84 -21.36 7.67
C LEU A 75 -27.88 -22.16 6.85
N PRO A 76 -28.06 -21.96 5.53
CA PRO A 76 -29.04 -22.72 4.75
C PRO A 76 -28.69 -24.20 4.53
N ILE A 77 -27.41 -24.57 4.63
CA ILE A 77 -26.91 -25.94 4.37
C ILE A 77 -26.82 -26.72 5.69
N LEU A 78 -26.73 -26.02 6.81
CA LEU A 78 -26.66 -26.56 8.17
C LEU A 78 -27.71 -27.67 8.45
N PRO A 79 -28.98 -27.59 7.99
CA PRO A 79 -29.96 -28.66 8.19
C PRO A 79 -29.60 -29.98 7.50
N PHE A 80 -28.99 -29.94 6.31
CA PHE A 80 -28.55 -31.14 5.59
C PHE A 80 -27.35 -31.81 6.27
N VAL A 81 -26.48 -30.99 6.88
CA VAL A 81 -25.35 -31.47 7.67
C VAL A 81 -25.84 -32.08 8.99
N PHE A 82 -26.80 -31.45 9.67
CA PHE A 82 -27.43 -31.99 10.88
C PHE A 82 -28.24 -33.26 10.65
N ALA A 83 -28.77 -33.49 9.44
CA ALA A 83 -29.41 -34.75 9.09
C ALA A 83 -28.45 -35.96 9.16
N ARG A 84 -27.14 -35.73 9.24
CA ARG A 84 -26.11 -36.75 9.46
C ARG A 84 -25.59 -36.82 10.90
N ALA A 85 -26.08 -35.96 11.80
CA ALA A 85 -25.70 -35.98 13.22
C ALA A 85 -26.13 -37.31 13.87
N GLY A 86 -25.18 -38.02 14.50
CA GLY A 86 -25.40 -39.33 15.13
C GLY A 86 -24.75 -40.53 14.42
N GLN A 87 -24.09 -40.34 13.27
CA GLN A 87 -23.26 -41.37 12.63
C GLN A 87 -21.86 -41.48 13.29
N PRO A 88 -21.15 -42.63 13.19
CA PRO A 88 -19.83 -42.80 13.81
C PRO A 88 -18.83 -41.76 13.28
N PHE A 89 -18.19 -41.02 14.19
CA PHE A 89 -17.29 -39.90 13.86
C PHE A 89 -16.20 -40.28 12.84
N VAL A 90 -15.60 -41.46 12.99
CA VAL A 90 -14.52 -41.95 12.12
C VAL A 90 -14.99 -42.35 10.71
N LYS A 91 -16.22 -42.85 10.56
CA LYS A 91 -16.72 -43.36 9.27
C LYS A 91 -17.48 -42.31 8.45
N SER A 92 -18.00 -41.26 9.09
CA SER A 92 -18.84 -40.26 8.45
C SER A 92 -18.27 -38.84 8.55
N THR A 93 -17.84 -38.40 9.73
CA THR A 93 -17.43 -37.01 9.97
C THR A 93 -15.99 -36.75 9.53
N LEU A 94 -15.06 -37.63 9.89
CA LEU A 94 -13.65 -37.48 9.56
C LEU A 94 -13.39 -37.41 8.03
N PRO A 95 -13.94 -38.31 7.19
CA PRO A 95 -13.72 -38.24 5.74
C PRO A 95 -14.35 -36.99 5.10
N MET A 96 -15.45 -36.49 5.68
CA MET A 96 -16.10 -35.26 5.22
C MET A 96 -15.23 -34.03 5.51
N LEU A 97 -14.66 -33.94 6.71
CA LEU A 97 -13.73 -32.86 7.08
C LEU A 97 -12.45 -32.91 6.24
N THR A 98 -11.92 -34.11 5.96
CA THR A 98 -10.76 -34.28 5.08
C THR A 98 -11.03 -33.80 3.65
N GLY A 99 -12.19 -34.14 3.07
CA GLY A 99 -12.56 -33.69 1.72
C GLY A 99 -12.71 -32.17 1.61
N MET A 100 -13.23 -31.57 2.68
CA MET A 100 -13.36 -30.12 2.80
C MET A 100 -12.01 -29.41 2.91
N ALA A 101 -11.11 -29.90 3.78
CA ALA A 101 -9.75 -29.38 3.90
C ALA A 101 -8.95 -29.51 2.59
N ALA A 102 -9.09 -30.65 1.89
CA ALA A 102 -8.46 -30.87 0.59
C ALA A 102 -8.94 -29.87 -0.48
N THR A 103 -10.22 -29.47 -0.42
CA THR A 103 -10.78 -28.48 -1.35
C THR A 103 -10.20 -27.10 -1.11
N PHE A 104 -10.07 -26.69 0.16
CA PHE A 104 -9.42 -25.42 0.51
C PHE A 104 -7.95 -25.38 0.08
N ALA A 105 -7.22 -26.48 0.32
CA ALA A 105 -5.83 -26.60 -0.12
C ALA A 105 -5.72 -26.53 -1.66
N LEU A 106 -6.63 -27.18 -2.39
CA LEU A 106 -6.65 -27.15 -3.85
C LEU A 106 -6.94 -25.74 -4.38
N VAL A 107 -7.99 -25.07 -3.87
CA VAL A 107 -8.37 -23.72 -4.29
C VAL A 107 -7.24 -22.72 -3.99
N ALA A 108 -6.63 -22.82 -2.82
CA ALA A 108 -5.49 -21.98 -2.46
C ALA A 108 -4.27 -22.21 -3.34
N THR A 109 -3.96 -23.48 -3.67
CA THR A 109 -2.84 -23.80 -4.58
C THR A 109 -3.10 -23.27 -5.99
N LEU A 110 -4.33 -23.41 -6.49
CA LEU A 110 -4.72 -22.86 -7.79
C LEU A 110 -4.68 -21.32 -7.80
N ALA A 111 -5.03 -20.67 -6.70
CA ALA A 111 -4.91 -19.22 -6.53
C ALA A 111 -3.44 -18.78 -6.51
N ALA A 112 -2.58 -19.49 -5.78
CA ALA A 112 -1.15 -19.17 -5.67
C ALA A 112 -0.37 -19.38 -6.98
N VAL A 113 -0.74 -20.36 -7.81
CA VAL A 113 -0.08 -20.64 -9.10
C VAL A 113 -0.59 -19.72 -10.23
N GLY A 114 -1.63 -18.92 -9.98
CA GLY A 114 -2.36 -18.13 -10.97
C GLY A 114 -1.88 -16.69 -11.24
N GLY A 115 -0.60 -16.36 -11.05
CA GLY A 115 -0.13 -14.97 -10.99
C GLY A 115 -0.44 -14.05 -12.19
N ASN A 116 -0.51 -14.56 -13.43
CA ASN A 116 -0.65 -13.70 -14.63
C ASN A 116 -2.08 -13.57 -15.20
N TRP A 117 -3.03 -14.42 -14.79
CA TRP A 117 -4.43 -14.37 -15.24
C TRP A 117 -5.38 -13.84 -14.14
N ALA A 118 -4.94 -13.87 -12.87
CA ALA A 118 -5.71 -13.41 -11.72
C ALA A 118 -6.10 -11.92 -11.80
N ILE A 119 -5.23 -11.07 -12.35
CA ILE A 119 -5.47 -9.62 -12.48
C ILE A 119 -6.58 -9.33 -13.50
N ARG A 120 -6.63 -10.08 -14.61
CA ARG A 120 -7.72 -9.99 -15.62
C ARG A 120 -8.99 -10.72 -15.18
N ALA A 121 -8.85 -11.75 -14.35
CA ALA A 121 -9.99 -12.44 -13.74
C ALA A 121 -10.64 -11.63 -12.61
N ASN A 122 -9.99 -10.59 -12.08
CA ASN A 122 -10.51 -9.80 -10.96
C ASN A 122 -11.76 -8.99 -11.35
N GLU A 123 -11.80 -8.39 -12.54
CA GLU A 123 -12.99 -7.65 -13.01
C GLU A 123 -14.16 -8.58 -13.33
N TYR A 124 -13.91 -9.68 -14.04
CA TYR A 124 -14.95 -10.68 -14.35
C TYR A 124 -15.37 -11.48 -13.11
N GLY A 125 -14.46 -11.70 -12.18
CA GLY A 125 -14.67 -12.43 -10.92
C GLY A 125 -15.56 -11.66 -9.97
N ARG A 126 -15.39 -10.34 -9.85
CA ARG A 126 -16.29 -9.47 -9.09
C ARG A 126 -17.71 -9.53 -9.65
N LEU A 127 -17.86 -9.40 -10.97
CA LEU A 127 -19.19 -9.47 -11.61
C LEU A 127 -19.83 -10.86 -11.41
N ALA A 128 -19.06 -11.94 -11.61
CA ALA A 128 -19.53 -13.30 -11.42
C ALA A 128 -19.94 -13.56 -9.95
N ALA A 129 -19.16 -13.06 -8.98
CA ALA A 129 -19.48 -13.18 -7.56
C ALA A 129 -20.75 -12.39 -7.18
N ILE A 130 -20.90 -11.17 -7.70
CA ILE A 130 -22.11 -10.34 -7.50
C ILE A 130 -23.34 -11.05 -8.06
N VAL A 131 -23.26 -11.58 -9.28
CA VAL A 131 -24.36 -12.33 -9.92
C VAL A 131 -24.71 -13.58 -9.11
N LEU A 132 -23.71 -14.33 -8.65
CA LEU A 132 -23.92 -15.55 -7.88
C LEU A 132 -24.52 -15.27 -6.50
N LEU A 133 -24.05 -14.24 -5.80
CA LEU A 133 -24.63 -13.78 -4.53
C LEU A 133 -26.04 -13.22 -4.69
N ALA A 134 -26.32 -12.51 -5.79
CA ALA A 134 -27.67 -12.05 -6.12
C ALA A 134 -28.63 -13.24 -6.35
N LEU A 135 -28.22 -14.23 -7.15
CA LEU A 135 -29.00 -15.45 -7.38
C LEU A 135 -29.25 -16.20 -6.06
N PHE A 136 -28.26 -16.24 -5.17
CA PHE A 136 -28.41 -16.83 -3.84
C PHE A 136 -29.38 -16.05 -2.94
N GLY A 137 -29.28 -14.72 -2.90
CA GLY A 137 -30.20 -13.86 -2.16
C GLY A 137 -31.65 -14.01 -2.64
N VAL A 138 -31.87 -14.07 -3.96
CA VAL A 138 -33.20 -14.32 -4.55
C VAL A 138 -33.72 -15.72 -4.22
N SER A 139 -32.84 -16.74 -4.21
CA SER A 139 -33.16 -18.11 -3.78
C SER A 139 -33.60 -18.17 -2.31
N LEU A 140 -33.11 -17.28 -1.45
CA LEU A 140 -33.54 -17.20 -0.05
C LEU A 140 -34.91 -16.54 0.12
N LEU A 141 -35.31 -15.62 -0.77
CA LEU A 141 -36.63 -14.97 -0.75
C LEU A 141 -37.77 -15.89 -1.20
N SER A 142 -37.52 -16.80 -2.16
CA SER A 142 -38.55 -17.67 -2.75
C SER A 142 -38.15 -19.15 -2.80
N PRO A 143 -38.79 -20.02 -2.00
CA PRO A 143 -38.55 -21.47 -2.02
C PRO A 143 -38.83 -22.13 -3.39
N ARG A 144 -39.72 -21.54 -4.20
CA ARG A 144 -40.03 -22.00 -5.56
C ARG A 144 -38.89 -21.71 -6.54
N PHE A 145 -38.23 -20.56 -6.38
CA PHE A 145 -37.07 -20.20 -7.20
C PHE A 145 -35.85 -21.06 -6.84
N ALA A 146 -35.60 -21.27 -5.55
CA ALA A 146 -34.55 -22.15 -5.04
C ALA A 146 -34.65 -23.58 -5.60
N SER A 147 -35.86 -24.15 -5.59
CA SER A 147 -36.08 -25.51 -6.10
C SER A 147 -35.98 -25.61 -7.62
N THR A 148 -36.21 -24.53 -8.37
CA THR A 148 -36.06 -24.52 -9.84
C THR A 148 -34.59 -24.42 -10.23
N LEU A 149 -33.84 -23.55 -9.56
CA LEU A 149 -32.41 -23.36 -9.79
C LEU A 149 -31.57 -24.58 -9.38
N ALA A 150 -31.96 -25.26 -8.29
CA ALA A 150 -31.21 -26.39 -7.74
C ALA A 150 -31.48 -27.73 -8.47
N ARG A 151 -32.62 -27.89 -9.16
CA ARG A 151 -32.99 -29.14 -9.86
C ARG A 151 -31.89 -29.73 -10.74
N PRO A 152 -31.32 -29.01 -11.74
CA PRO A 152 -30.33 -29.59 -12.63
C PRO A 152 -29.03 -30.00 -11.91
N LEU A 153 -28.63 -29.25 -10.89
CA LEU A 153 -27.46 -29.55 -10.04
C LEU A 153 -27.70 -30.77 -9.14
N VAL A 154 -28.90 -30.87 -8.55
CA VAL A 154 -29.30 -31.99 -7.70
C VAL A 154 -29.47 -33.26 -8.53
N ASP A 155 -30.00 -33.16 -9.75
CA ASP A 155 -30.13 -34.29 -10.67
C ASP A 155 -28.77 -34.80 -11.15
N LEU A 156 -27.83 -33.90 -11.48
CA LEU A 156 -26.44 -34.24 -11.79
C LEU A 156 -25.75 -34.90 -10.59
N GLY A 157 -25.94 -34.35 -9.38
CA GLY A 157 -25.39 -34.88 -8.14
C GLY A 157 -25.93 -36.26 -7.80
N ASN A 158 -27.25 -36.47 -7.92
CA ASN A 158 -27.88 -37.77 -7.74
C ASN A 158 -27.37 -38.78 -8.76
N ASN A 159 -27.15 -38.37 -10.01
CA ASN A 159 -26.59 -39.23 -11.05
C ASN A 159 -25.13 -39.61 -10.79
N LEU A 160 -24.29 -38.68 -10.31
CA LEU A 160 -22.90 -38.95 -9.92
C LEU A 160 -22.81 -39.87 -8.69
N VAL A 161 -23.66 -39.65 -7.69
CA VAL A 161 -23.75 -40.49 -6.50
C VAL A 161 -24.23 -41.90 -6.86
N ASN A 162 -25.26 -42.02 -7.70
CA ASN A 162 -25.77 -43.30 -8.17
C ASN A 162 -24.78 -44.05 -9.09
N ALA A 163 -24.02 -43.33 -9.92
CA ALA A 163 -22.96 -43.90 -10.77
C ALA A 163 -21.75 -44.41 -9.96
N SER A 164 -21.56 -43.93 -8.73
CA SER A 164 -20.44 -44.30 -7.85
C SER A 164 -20.71 -45.48 -6.90
N GLY A 165 -21.91 -46.07 -6.95
CA GLY A 165 -22.22 -47.38 -6.38
C GLY A 165 -23.21 -47.40 -5.21
N GLY A 166 -24.44 -47.85 -5.49
CA GLY A 166 -25.20 -48.77 -4.63
C GLY A 166 -26.20 -48.15 -3.63
N GLY A 167 -27.48 -48.53 -3.78
CA GLY A 167 -28.61 -48.02 -3.01
C GLY A 167 -28.56 -48.23 -1.49
N ARG A 168 -29.26 -47.31 -0.79
CA ARG A 168 -29.85 -47.42 0.56
C ARG A 168 -29.34 -48.59 1.43
N THR A 169 -28.14 -48.50 2.00
CA THR A 169 -27.81 -48.91 3.39
C THR A 169 -26.30 -48.74 3.65
N ALA A 170 -25.98 -48.01 4.72
CA ALA A 170 -24.65 -47.62 5.24
C ALA A 170 -23.91 -46.46 4.50
N PRO A 171 -23.52 -45.38 5.22
CA PRO A 171 -22.71 -44.31 4.65
C PRO A 171 -21.31 -44.85 4.32
N THR A 172 -20.97 -44.89 3.04
CA THR A 172 -19.61 -45.23 2.60
C THR A 172 -18.69 -44.02 2.74
N VAL A 173 -17.44 -44.25 3.17
CA VAL A 173 -16.38 -43.23 3.34
C VAL A 173 -16.27 -42.30 2.12
N ARG A 174 -16.47 -42.85 0.92
CA ARG A 174 -16.47 -42.12 -0.36
C ARG A 174 -17.59 -41.09 -0.47
N SER A 175 -18.80 -41.43 -0.03
CA SER A 175 -19.95 -40.51 -0.04
C SER A 175 -19.82 -39.36 0.97
N ALA A 176 -19.12 -39.62 2.09
CA ALA A 176 -18.77 -38.60 3.07
C ALA A 176 -17.69 -37.65 2.53
N LEU A 177 -16.66 -38.19 1.87
CA LEU A 177 -15.60 -37.40 1.23
C LEU A 177 -16.14 -36.49 0.12
N ILE A 178 -16.98 -37.02 -0.77
CA ILE A 178 -17.59 -36.23 -1.87
C ILE A 178 -18.46 -35.11 -1.30
N LEU A 179 -19.24 -35.38 -0.25
CA LEU A 179 -20.02 -34.32 0.39
C LEU A 179 -19.10 -33.27 1.04
N GLY A 180 -17.97 -33.68 1.62
CA GLY A 180 -16.95 -32.79 2.14
C GLY A 180 -16.41 -31.84 1.07
N VAL A 181 -16.07 -32.37 -0.11
CA VAL A 181 -15.59 -31.59 -1.26
C VAL A 181 -16.66 -30.61 -1.74
N ALA A 182 -17.90 -31.08 -1.92
CA ALA A 182 -19.01 -30.22 -2.34
C ALA A 182 -19.29 -29.09 -1.34
N THR A 183 -19.21 -29.39 -0.03
CA THR A 183 -19.39 -28.41 1.04
C THR A 183 -18.25 -27.40 1.05
N GLY A 184 -17.00 -27.83 0.83
CA GLY A 184 -15.84 -26.94 0.71
C GLY A 184 -15.93 -25.98 -0.47
N LEU A 185 -16.36 -26.46 -1.64
CA LEU A 185 -16.56 -25.63 -2.83
C LEU A 185 -17.67 -24.58 -2.63
N LEU A 186 -18.73 -24.96 -1.91
CA LEU A 186 -19.83 -24.05 -1.59
C LEU A 186 -19.45 -23.00 -0.52
N TRP A 187 -18.46 -23.31 0.33
CA TRP A 187 -17.91 -22.38 1.32
C TRP A 187 -16.95 -21.35 0.76
N ALA A 188 -16.22 -21.69 -0.31
CA ALA A 188 -15.17 -20.85 -0.87
C ALA A 188 -15.60 -19.39 -1.17
N PRO A 189 -16.79 -19.10 -1.75
CA PRO A 189 -17.20 -17.74 -2.08
C PRO A 189 -17.56 -16.87 -0.86
N CYS A 190 -17.76 -17.49 0.30
CA CYS A 190 -18.24 -16.81 1.51
C CYS A 190 -17.19 -16.78 2.63
N ALA A 191 -15.96 -17.16 2.30
CA ALA A 191 -14.83 -16.93 3.16
C ALA A 191 -14.59 -15.42 3.23
N GLY A 192 -14.71 -14.86 4.44
CA GLY A 192 -14.75 -13.41 4.65
C GLY A 192 -13.43 -12.70 4.29
N PRO A 193 -13.35 -11.39 4.60
CA PRO A 193 -12.20 -10.53 4.27
C PRO A 193 -10.86 -11.11 4.74
N ILE A 194 -10.85 -11.86 5.85
CA ILE A 194 -9.65 -12.50 6.40
C ILE A 194 -9.04 -13.50 5.40
N LEU A 195 -9.85 -14.39 4.79
CA LEU A 195 -9.32 -15.32 3.79
C LEU A 195 -8.92 -14.57 2.51
N GLY A 196 -9.67 -13.52 2.15
CA GLY A 196 -9.33 -12.63 1.04
C GLY A 196 -7.95 -12.00 1.21
N LEU A 197 -7.63 -11.46 2.39
CA LEU A 197 -6.32 -10.89 2.70
C LEU A 197 -5.21 -11.95 2.66
N VAL A 198 -5.45 -13.15 3.21
CA VAL A 198 -4.48 -14.26 3.16
C VAL A 198 -4.22 -14.72 1.72
N LEU A 199 -5.27 -14.83 0.88
CA LEU A 199 -5.13 -15.22 -0.52
C LEU A 199 -4.51 -14.13 -1.38
N THR A 200 -4.79 -12.86 -1.11
CA THR A 200 -4.12 -11.72 -1.76
C THR A 200 -2.65 -11.67 -1.37
N GLY A 201 -2.32 -11.89 -0.10
CA GLY A 201 -0.93 -12.05 0.36
C GLY A 201 -0.22 -13.21 -0.35
N ALA A 202 -0.86 -14.37 -0.45
CA ALA A 202 -0.32 -15.52 -1.20
C ALA A 202 -0.15 -15.24 -2.70
N ALA A 203 -1.07 -14.48 -3.30
CA ALA A 203 -0.99 -14.10 -4.71
C ALA A 203 0.14 -13.09 -4.98
N LEU A 204 0.42 -12.20 -4.03
CA LEU A 204 1.48 -11.18 -4.13
C LEU A 204 2.87 -11.74 -3.79
N GLN A 205 2.96 -12.66 -2.81
CA GLN A 205 4.22 -13.20 -2.31
C GLN A 205 4.63 -14.54 -2.97
N GLY A 206 3.74 -15.15 -3.76
CA GLY A 206 3.94 -16.49 -4.34
C GLY A 206 3.72 -17.61 -3.33
N ALA A 207 3.92 -18.87 -3.75
CA ALA A 207 3.70 -20.04 -2.90
C ALA A 207 4.72 -20.08 -1.73
N ASN A 208 4.29 -19.63 -0.54
CA ASN A 208 5.11 -19.62 0.68
C ASN A 208 4.59 -20.64 1.72
N LEU A 209 5.47 -21.05 2.65
CA LEU A 209 5.12 -21.96 3.75
C LEU A 209 4.13 -21.32 4.74
N GLU A 210 4.24 -20.02 4.95
CA GLU A 210 3.45 -19.24 5.91
C GLU A 210 1.94 -19.20 5.56
N THR A 211 1.58 -18.86 4.33
CA THR A 211 0.21 -18.90 3.82
C THR A 211 -0.35 -20.31 3.85
N SER A 212 0.47 -21.34 3.59
CA SER A 212 0.04 -22.73 3.74
C SER A 212 -0.35 -23.05 5.18
N PHE A 213 0.41 -22.56 6.18
CA PHE A 213 0.08 -22.73 7.60
C PHE A 213 -1.15 -21.90 8.02
N LEU A 214 -1.28 -20.65 7.56
CA LEU A 214 -2.45 -19.81 7.83
C LEU A 214 -3.75 -20.41 7.26
N LEU A 215 -3.69 -20.94 6.04
CA LEU A 215 -4.81 -21.62 5.39
C LEU A 215 -5.17 -22.93 6.11
N ALA A 216 -4.17 -23.69 6.57
CA ALA A 216 -4.40 -24.89 7.37
C ALA A 216 -5.06 -24.56 8.72
N ALA A 217 -4.61 -23.49 9.40
CA ALA A 217 -5.21 -23.01 10.64
C ALA A 217 -6.66 -22.56 10.45
N TYR A 218 -6.94 -21.80 9.38
CA TYR A 218 -8.29 -21.39 9.01
C TYR A 218 -9.19 -22.61 8.74
N ALA A 219 -8.73 -23.57 7.93
CA ALA A 219 -9.46 -24.79 7.63
C ALA A 219 -9.72 -25.64 8.89
N ALA A 220 -8.75 -25.71 9.82
CA ALA A 220 -8.89 -26.41 11.09
C ALA A 220 -9.94 -25.76 12.01
N GLY A 221 -9.96 -24.42 12.11
CA GLY A 221 -10.97 -23.71 12.89
C GLY A 221 -12.38 -23.94 12.36
N ALA A 222 -12.51 -23.92 11.05
CA ALA A 222 -13.78 -24.09 10.37
C ALA A 222 -14.28 -25.55 10.40
N ALA A 223 -13.36 -26.53 10.34
CA ALA A 223 -13.67 -27.93 10.59
C ALA A 223 -14.10 -28.18 12.05
N THR A 224 -13.46 -27.50 13.00
CA THR A 224 -13.75 -27.62 14.44
C THR A 224 -15.12 -27.06 14.78
N SER A 225 -15.48 -25.89 14.24
CA SER A 225 -16.81 -25.31 14.45
C SER A 225 -17.92 -26.21 13.91
N LEU A 226 -17.70 -26.83 12.74
CA LEU A 226 -18.65 -27.79 12.17
C LEU A 226 -18.75 -29.09 12.97
N ALA A 227 -17.64 -29.60 13.49
CA ALA A 227 -17.62 -30.78 14.35
C ALA A 227 -18.36 -30.53 15.69
N VAL A 228 -18.18 -29.35 16.29
CA VAL A 228 -18.91 -28.92 17.49
C VAL A 228 -20.40 -28.78 17.18
N ALA A 229 -20.75 -28.13 16.06
CA ALA A 229 -22.14 -27.98 15.65
C ALA A 229 -22.81 -29.35 15.43
N LEU A 230 -22.14 -30.31 14.80
CA LEU A 230 -22.65 -31.68 14.62
C LEU A 230 -22.83 -32.44 15.95
N SER A 231 -21.95 -32.21 16.92
CA SER A 231 -21.98 -32.87 18.22
C SER A 231 -23.11 -32.35 19.12
N VAL A 232 -23.40 -31.05 19.03
CA VAL A 232 -24.45 -30.38 19.81
C VAL A 232 -25.81 -30.40 19.08
N GLY A 233 -25.79 -30.45 17.75
CA GLY A 233 -26.95 -30.30 16.87
C GLY A 233 -28.05 -31.32 17.10
N GLY A 234 -27.72 -32.57 17.45
CA GLY A 234 -28.74 -33.60 17.72
C GLY A 234 -29.73 -33.23 18.84
N LYS A 235 -29.28 -32.49 19.88
CA LYS A 235 -30.14 -32.06 21.01
C LYS A 235 -30.89 -30.76 20.70
N ILE A 236 -30.26 -29.82 20.00
CA ILE A 236 -30.85 -28.53 19.65
C ILE A 236 -31.89 -28.66 18.53
N PHE A 237 -31.63 -29.52 17.53
CA PHE A 237 -32.55 -29.74 16.40
C PHE A 237 -33.85 -30.41 16.85
N ALA A 238 -33.80 -31.28 17.87
CA ALA A 238 -34.98 -31.86 18.50
C ALA A 238 -35.83 -30.82 19.25
N ALA A 239 -35.21 -29.80 19.84
CA ALA A 239 -35.91 -28.68 20.49
C ALA A 239 -36.49 -27.66 19.48
N MET A 240 -35.77 -27.43 18.37
CA MET A 240 -36.13 -26.44 17.34
C MET A 240 -37.30 -26.88 16.44
N LYS A 241 -37.59 -28.18 16.36
CA LYS A 241 -38.76 -28.74 15.65
C LYS A 241 -40.12 -28.24 16.19
N ARG A 242 -40.12 -27.55 17.34
CA ARG A 242 -41.32 -26.98 17.99
C ARG A 242 -41.72 -25.59 17.47
N SER A 243 -40.88 -24.92 16.66
CA SER A 243 -41.16 -23.59 16.09
C SER A 243 -41.10 -23.59 14.55
N LEU A 244 -42.01 -24.33 13.92
CA LEU A 244 -42.05 -24.56 12.46
C LEU A 244 -42.52 -23.37 11.59
N GLY A 245 -42.67 -22.16 12.15
CA GLY A 245 -43.05 -20.95 11.40
C GLY A 245 -42.01 -19.82 11.38
N LEU A 246 -41.04 -19.83 12.31
CA LEU A 246 -40.06 -18.74 12.42
C LEU A 246 -38.92 -18.86 11.39
N GLY A 247 -38.66 -20.09 10.91
CA GLY A 247 -37.56 -20.37 9.99
C GLY A 247 -37.73 -19.73 8.61
N ASP A 248 -38.95 -19.68 8.07
CA ASP A 248 -39.20 -19.09 6.76
C ASP A 248 -39.05 -17.56 6.80
N HIS A 249 -39.49 -16.91 7.87
CA HIS A 249 -39.29 -15.47 8.06
C HIS A 249 -37.83 -15.10 8.28
N ILE A 250 -37.08 -15.85 9.09
CA ILE A 250 -35.64 -15.63 9.28
C ILE A 250 -34.89 -15.77 7.96
N ARG A 251 -35.23 -16.78 7.15
CA ARG A 251 -34.63 -16.99 5.82
C ARG A 251 -34.90 -15.83 4.87
N GLN A 252 -36.14 -15.32 4.84
CA GLN A 252 -36.52 -14.19 3.99
C GLN A 252 -35.81 -12.89 4.40
N VAL A 253 -35.72 -12.62 5.71
CA VAL A 253 -35.00 -11.46 6.24
C VAL A 253 -33.51 -11.52 5.91
N LEU A 254 -32.88 -12.70 6.05
CA LEU A 254 -31.49 -12.90 5.66
C LEU A 254 -31.29 -12.74 4.14
N GLY A 255 -32.21 -13.26 3.32
CA GLY A 255 -32.19 -13.06 1.87
C GLY A 255 -32.29 -11.59 1.46
N ALA A 256 -33.17 -10.82 2.11
CA ALA A 256 -33.30 -9.39 1.91
C ALA A 256 -32.03 -8.62 2.32
N ALA A 257 -31.41 -8.99 3.44
CA ALA A 257 -30.15 -8.41 3.90
C ALA A 257 -28.99 -8.67 2.93
N VAL A 258 -28.89 -9.90 2.39
CA VAL A 258 -27.88 -10.24 1.37
C VAL A 258 -28.08 -9.41 0.10
N LEU A 259 -29.31 -9.27 -0.39
CA LEU A 259 -29.59 -8.47 -1.59
C LEU A 259 -29.33 -6.97 -1.37
N ALA A 260 -29.60 -6.45 -0.17
CA ALA A 260 -29.23 -5.09 0.20
C ALA A 260 -27.70 -4.91 0.16
N GLY A 261 -26.93 -5.86 0.71
CA GLY A 261 -25.47 -5.86 0.63
C GLY A 261 -24.95 -5.91 -0.81
N VAL A 262 -25.53 -6.77 -1.65
CA VAL A 262 -25.20 -6.86 -3.08
C VAL A 262 -25.48 -5.53 -3.80
N ALA A 263 -26.59 -4.87 -3.51
CA ALA A 263 -26.93 -3.57 -4.09
C ALA A 263 -25.92 -2.48 -3.69
N ILE A 264 -25.49 -2.46 -2.42
CA ILE A 264 -24.48 -1.51 -1.91
C ILE A 264 -23.13 -1.70 -2.63
N ILE A 265 -22.69 -2.95 -2.81
CA ILE A 265 -21.43 -3.32 -3.49
C ILE A 265 -21.51 -3.04 -5.01
N ALA A 266 -22.67 -3.31 -5.62
CA ALA A 266 -22.88 -3.05 -7.05
C ALA A 266 -22.90 -1.55 -7.38
N LEU A 267 -23.41 -0.72 -6.46
CA LEU A 267 -23.45 0.74 -6.59
C LEU A 267 -22.11 1.42 -6.22
N GLY A 268 -21.10 0.68 -5.75
CA GLY A 268 -19.80 1.23 -5.34
C GLY A 268 -19.86 2.13 -4.10
N LEU A 269 -20.95 2.03 -3.32
CA LEU A 269 -21.11 2.81 -2.09
C LEU A 269 -20.21 2.28 -0.96
N ASP A 270 -19.77 1.03 -1.06
CA ASP A 270 -18.80 0.39 -0.17
C ASP A 270 -17.40 0.99 -0.32
N THR A 271 -16.91 1.19 -1.54
CA THR A 271 -15.60 1.81 -1.80
C THR A 271 -15.59 3.30 -1.42
N SER A 272 -16.68 4.03 -1.67
CA SER A 272 -16.81 5.43 -1.24
C SER A 272 -16.91 5.60 0.28
N LEU A 273 -17.51 4.65 0.99
CA LEU A 273 -17.66 4.73 2.45
C LEU A 273 -16.38 4.25 3.15
N LEU A 274 -15.76 3.17 2.65
CA LEU A 274 -14.51 2.62 3.17
C LEU A 274 -13.31 3.52 2.87
N SER A 275 -13.26 4.20 1.72
CA SER A 275 -12.21 5.21 1.45
C SER A 275 -12.34 6.42 2.38
N ARG A 276 -13.55 6.95 2.58
CA ARG A 276 -13.80 8.06 3.51
C ARG A 276 -13.51 7.72 4.97
N LEU A 277 -13.74 6.48 5.38
CA LEU A 277 -13.41 6.00 6.72
C LEU A 277 -11.91 5.66 6.84
N SER A 278 -11.29 5.06 5.81
CA SER A 278 -9.91 4.58 5.90
C SER A 278 -8.86 5.70 5.93
N TYR A 279 -9.13 6.84 5.28
CA TYR A 279 -8.17 7.95 5.26
C TYR A 279 -8.14 8.80 6.55
N ALA A 280 -9.20 8.77 7.37
CA ALA A 280 -9.30 9.62 8.57
C ALA A 280 -9.28 8.84 9.89
N SER A 281 -9.80 7.62 9.94
CA SER A 281 -9.95 6.89 11.22
C SER A 281 -9.06 5.67 11.36
N THR A 282 -8.69 4.92 10.31
CA THR A 282 -7.83 3.73 10.54
C THR A 282 -6.39 4.11 10.86
N ALA A 283 -5.76 5.06 10.17
CA ALA A 283 -4.38 5.46 10.50
C ALA A 283 -4.26 5.97 11.96
N SER A 284 -5.20 6.82 12.40
CA SER A 284 -5.18 7.39 13.76
C SER A 284 -5.60 6.39 14.84
N LEU A 285 -6.52 5.46 14.54
CA LEU A 285 -7.03 4.47 15.50
C LEU A 285 -6.12 3.25 15.59
N GLU A 286 -5.47 2.87 14.49
CA GLU A 286 -4.42 1.85 14.43
C GLU A 286 -3.15 2.34 15.14
N GLN A 287 -2.73 3.60 14.96
CA GLN A 287 -1.67 4.19 15.79
C GLN A 287 -2.07 4.37 17.26
N ALA A 288 -3.32 4.74 17.57
CA ALA A 288 -3.78 4.83 18.97
C ALA A 288 -3.84 3.46 19.67
N VAL A 289 -4.11 2.39 18.91
CA VAL A 289 -4.07 1.00 19.42
C VAL A 289 -2.63 0.52 19.59
N LEU A 290 -1.75 0.81 18.63
CA LEU A 290 -0.31 0.53 18.74
C LEU A 290 0.33 1.28 19.92
N ASP A 291 0.01 2.56 20.11
CA ASP A 291 0.50 3.36 21.23
C ASP A 291 -0.01 2.83 22.58
N ARG A 292 -1.25 2.31 22.64
CA ARG A 292 -1.80 1.68 23.86
C ARG A 292 -1.22 0.30 24.16
N LEU A 293 -0.81 -0.45 23.13
CA LEU A 293 -0.18 -1.75 23.30
C LEU A 293 1.31 -1.62 23.65
N HIS A 294 1.97 -0.54 23.23
CA HIS A 294 3.37 -0.24 23.56
C HIS A 294 3.56 0.64 24.82
N ALA A 295 2.49 1.17 25.40
CA ALA A 295 2.54 1.91 26.67
C ALA A 295 2.80 0.96 27.85
N LYS A 296 4.08 0.77 28.21
CA LYS A 296 4.50 0.17 29.48
C LYS A 296 4.00 1.03 30.67
N PRO A 297 3.56 0.44 31.80
CA PRO A 297 3.10 1.22 32.95
C PRO A 297 4.24 2.08 33.54
N PRO A 298 3.95 3.29 34.05
CA PRO A 298 4.98 4.12 34.66
C PRO A 298 5.49 3.46 35.94
N ALA A 299 6.77 3.09 35.92
CA ALA A 299 7.49 2.73 37.14
C ALA A 299 7.60 3.96 38.04
N ALA A 300 7.28 3.74 39.31
CA ALA A 300 7.22 4.74 40.36
C ALA A 300 8.48 5.63 40.44
N ALA A 301 8.26 6.91 40.73
CA ALA A 301 9.29 7.88 41.06
C ALA A 301 10.15 7.41 42.24
N PRO A 302 11.50 7.52 42.16
CA PRO A 302 12.33 7.49 43.35
C PRO A 302 12.27 8.86 44.03
N SER A 303 11.86 8.83 45.30
CA SER A 303 11.93 9.93 46.25
C SER A 303 13.34 10.52 46.36
N GLU A 304 13.41 11.85 46.43
CA GLU A 304 14.56 12.57 46.97
C GLU A 304 14.96 12.01 48.33
N LEU A 305 16.21 11.58 48.45
CA LEU A 305 16.96 11.66 49.69
C LEU A 305 18.39 12.07 49.37
N ALA A 306 18.69 13.30 49.75
CA ALA A 306 20.04 13.85 49.78
C ALA A 306 20.93 13.00 50.68
N SER A 307 22.12 12.67 50.19
CA SER A 307 23.30 12.43 51.01
C SER A 307 24.52 12.76 50.16
N ASN A 308 25.15 13.87 50.52
CA ASN A 308 26.48 14.24 50.03
C ASN A 308 27.47 13.17 50.48
N ASP A 309 28.18 12.57 49.54
CA ASP A 309 29.54 12.10 49.84
C ASP A 309 30.42 12.21 48.59
N THR A 310 31.37 13.13 48.70
CA THR A 310 32.52 13.31 47.82
C THR A 310 33.32 12.01 47.72
N THR A 311 33.20 11.33 46.60
CA THR A 311 34.22 10.37 46.13
C THR A 311 34.57 10.68 44.68
N ILE A 312 35.85 11.03 44.50
CA ILE A 312 36.51 11.13 43.20
C ILE A 312 36.53 9.71 42.61
N VAL A 313 35.71 9.46 41.59
CA VAL A 313 35.88 8.31 40.71
C VAL A 313 36.26 8.85 39.35
N ALA A 314 37.57 8.84 39.08
CA ALA A 314 38.08 8.91 37.73
C ALA A 314 37.69 7.62 36.98
N ALA A 315 37.27 7.80 35.73
CA ALA A 315 37.04 6.78 34.70
C ALA A 315 35.81 5.87 34.88
N ASP A 316 34.61 6.41 34.64
CA ASP A 316 33.60 5.65 33.91
C ASP A 316 33.85 5.91 32.41
N ALA A 317 34.50 4.97 31.74
CA ALA A 317 34.62 4.99 30.29
C ALA A 317 33.20 5.06 29.72
N LYS A 318 32.86 6.17 29.04
CA LYS A 318 31.57 6.46 28.40
C LYS A 318 30.92 5.16 27.93
N LYS A 319 29.88 4.67 28.62
CA LYS A 319 29.03 3.63 28.03
C LYS A 319 28.54 4.20 26.70
N PRO A 320 28.76 3.50 25.56
CA PRO A 320 28.32 4.01 24.27
C PRO A 320 26.82 4.24 24.31
N PHE A 321 26.39 5.40 23.83
CA PHE A 321 24.98 5.75 23.75
C PHE A 321 24.25 4.65 22.96
N ARG A 322 23.10 4.21 23.46
CA ARG A 322 22.21 3.29 22.75
C ARG A 322 20.85 3.94 22.64
N SER A 323 20.31 4.00 21.43
CA SER A 323 18.94 4.47 21.21
C SER A 323 17.94 3.42 21.69
N ASP A 324 16.75 3.87 22.09
CA ASP A 324 15.61 3.01 22.42
C ASP A 324 14.80 2.62 21.16
N LEU A 325 15.32 2.91 19.96
CA LEU A 325 14.65 2.60 18.70
C LEU A 325 14.62 1.10 18.44
N PRO A 326 13.50 0.53 17.97
CA PRO A 326 13.41 -0.89 17.65
C PRO A 326 14.33 -1.26 16.47
N VAL A 327 14.57 -2.56 16.28
CA VAL A 327 15.18 -3.10 15.05
C VAL A 327 14.05 -3.72 14.25
N GLU A 328 13.78 -3.16 13.07
CA GLU A 328 12.64 -3.56 12.22
C GLU A 328 13.05 -4.57 11.14
N GLY A 329 14.36 -4.77 10.94
CA GLY A 329 14.92 -5.67 9.94
C GLY A 329 16.20 -5.12 9.34
N TYR A 330 16.81 -5.87 8.43
CA TYR A 330 17.90 -5.34 7.61
C TYR A 330 17.34 -4.53 6.45
N ALA A 331 18.00 -3.42 6.13
CA ALA A 331 17.66 -2.66 4.95
C ALA A 331 17.86 -3.52 3.70
N PRO A 332 16.88 -3.58 2.79
CA PRO A 332 17.04 -4.26 1.51
C PRO A 332 18.02 -3.50 0.62
N SER A 333 18.45 -4.14 -0.48
CA SER A 333 19.36 -3.50 -1.43
C SER A 333 18.70 -2.31 -2.15
N LEU A 334 19.53 -1.32 -2.50
CA LEU A 334 19.17 -0.21 -3.39
C LEU A 334 19.40 -0.55 -4.88
N ASP A 335 19.64 -1.82 -5.19
CA ASP A 335 19.75 -2.31 -6.56
C ASP A 335 18.41 -2.18 -7.30
N GLY A 336 18.50 -1.82 -8.58
CA GLY A 336 17.33 -1.69 -9.44
C GLY A 336 17.02 -0.27 -9.88
N ALA A 337 17.70 0.74 -9.32
CA ALA A 337 17.72 2.08 -9.89
C ALA A 337 18.19 2.04 -11.35
N VAL A 338 17.47 2.73 -12.23
CA VAL A 338 17.81 2.81 -13.65
C VAL A 338 18.94 3.82 -13.91
N GLU A 339 19.04 4.83 -13.05
CA GLU A 339 20.11 5.84 -13.06
C GLU A 339 20.31 6.36 -11.63
N TRP A 340 21.55 6.75 -11.32
CA TRP A 340 21.88 7.48 -10.11
C TRP A 340 22.27 8.91 -10.48
N LEU A 341 21.68 9.87 -9.78
CA LEU A 341 21.92 11.30 -9.94
C LEU A 341 22.63 11.81 -8.68
N ASN A 342 23.46 12.84 -8.82
CA ASN A 342 24.32 13.41 -7.78
C ASN A 342 25.35 12.44 -7.14
N SER A 343 25.41 11.18 -7.55
CA SER A 343 26.43 10.22 -7.11
C SER A 343 26.60 9.06 -8.10
N LYS A 344 27.62 8.24 -7.86
CA LYS A 344 27.67 6.87 -8.38
C LYS A 344 26.65 6.01 -7.62
N PRO A 345 26.26 4.83 -8.15
CA PRO A 345 25.45 3.86 -7.40
C PRO A 345 26.05 3.55 -6.03
N LEU A 346 25.22 3.58 -4.99
CA LEU A 346 25.63 3.27 -3.62
C LEU A 346 25.13 1.88 -3.23
N THR A 347 26.05 1.06 -2.74
CA THR A 347 25.77 -0.30 -2.25
C THR A 347 25.54 -0.33 -0.74
N THR A 348 24.86 -1.36 -0.25
CA THR A 348 24.67 -1.58 1.20
C THR A 348 25.98 -1.72 1.95
N GLU A 349 27.01 -2.23 1.30
CA GLU A 349 28.37 -2.40 1.84
C GLU A 349 29.08 -1.05 2.02
N GLU A 350 29.00 -0.17 1.02
CA GLU A 350 29.58 1.18 1.09
C GLU A 350 28.89 2.08 2.11
N LEU A 351 27.63 1.77 2.43
CA LEU A 351 26.83 2.49 3.42
C LEU A 351 27.04 1.98 4.86
N ARG A 352 27.74 0.85 5.07
CA ARG A 352 28.06 0.36 6.41
C ARG A 352 28.88 1.38 7.20
N GLY A 353 28.59 1.50 8.49
CA GLY A 353 29.23 2.47 9.37
C GLY A 353 28.60 3.87 9.34
N LYS A 354 27.65 4.12 8.42
CA LYS A 354 26.93 5.41 8.31
C LYS A 354 25.48 5.26 8.74
N VAL A 355 24.88 6.35 9.21
CA VAL A 355 23.43 6.42 9.36
C VAL A 355 22.87 6.82 8.00
N VAL A 356 21.85 6.12 7.51
CA VAL A 356 21.28 6.37 6.17
C VAL A 356 19.81 6.69 6.28
N LEU A 357 19.40 7.82 5.71
CA LEU A 357 17.99 8.17 5.50
C LEU A 357 17.64 7.90 4.05
N VAL A 358 16.75 6.94 3.80
CA VAL A 358 16.14 6.68 2.50
C VAL A 358 14.81 7.42 2.45
N ASP A 359 14.67 8.37 1.54
CA ASP A 359 13.45 9.18 1.34
C ASP A 359 12.81 8.84 -0.01
N PHE A 360 11.66 8.18 0.00
CA PHE A 360 10.87 7.89 -1.20
C PHE A 360 10.07 9.13 -1.58
N TRP A 361 10.28 9.61 -2.79
CA TRP A 361 9.65 10.82 -3.28
C TRP A 361 9.31 10.73 -4.78
N THR A 362 8.44 11.63 -5.23
CA THR A 362 8.25 11.94 -6.64
C THR A 362 8.07 13.44 -6.79
N TYR A 363 8.54 14.02 -7.90
CA TYR A 363 8.74 15.46 -7.98
C TYR A 363 7.45 16.27 -8.18
N SER A 364 6.35 15.66 -8.62
CA SER A 364 5.05 16.35 -8.75
C SER A 364 4.13 16.17 -7.53
N CYS A 365 4.53 15.36 -6.54
CA CYS A 365 3.77 15.16 -5.31
C CYS A 365 3.94 16.33 -4.34
N ILE A 366 2.85 17.03 -4.02
CA ILE A 366 2.90 18.19 -3.12
C ILE A 366 3.42 17.83 -1.72
N ASN A 367 3.05 16.66 -1.21
CA ASN A 367 3.48 16.19 0.10
C ASN A 367 4.99 15.94 0.13
N CYS A 368 5.56 15.42 -0.96
CA CYS A 368 7.01 15.28 -1.12
C CYS A 368 7.69 16.65 -1.19
N ILE A 369 7.15 17.58 -2.00
CA ILE A 369 7.71 18.93 -2.16
C ILE A 369 7.86 19.64 -0.80
N ARG A 370 6.87 19.50 0.09
CA ARG A 370 6.91 20.08 1.45
C ARG A 370 7.87 19.37 2.40
N ALA A 371 8.27 18.14 2.11
CA ALA A 371 9.26 17.40 2.89
C ALA A 371 10.72 17.71 2.46
N ILE A 372 10.94 18.10 1.20
CA ILE A 372 12.27 18.38 0.64
C ILE A 372 13.09 19.38 1.47
N PRO A 373 12.54 20.52 1.97
CA PRO A 373 13.31 21.45 2.81
C PRO A 373 13.92 20.78 4.05
N TYR A 374 13.23 19.82 4.64
CA TYR A 374 13.70 19.09 5.82
C TYR A 374 14.79 18.09 5.45
N THR A 375 14.60 17.29 4.40
CA THR A 375 15.60 16.30 3.97
C THR A 375 16.89 16.97 3.51
N LYS A 376 16.80 18.12 2.84
CA LYS A 376 17.97 18.96 2.51
C LYS A 376 18.66 19.49 3.75
N ALA A 377 17.91 20.07 4.70
CA ALA A 377 18.48 20.62 5.93
C ALA A 377 19.17 19.54 6.77
N TRP A 378 18.62 18.32 6.84
CA TRP A 378 19.27 17.20 7.53
C TRP A 378 20.51 16.71 6.79
N ALA A 379 20.46 16.59 5.46
CA ALA A 379 21.60 16.19 4.64
C ALA A 379 22.78 17.15 4.87
N GLU A 380 22.55 18.46 4.90
CA GLU A 380 23.58 19.46 5.13
C GLU A 380 24.07 19.45 6.59
N LYS A 381 23.14 19.50 7.56
CA LYS A 381 23.47 19.62 9.00
C LYS A 381 24.24 18.42 9.54
N TYR A 382 23.99 17.22 9.03
CA TYR A 382 24.50 15.98 9.60
C TYR A 382 25.48 15.21 8.69
N ALA A 383 25.83 15.74 7.52
CA ALA A 383 26.80 15.11 6.61
C ALA A 383 28.12 14.77 7.33
N ASP A 384 28.71 15.75 8.01
CA ASP A 384 30.00 15.58 8.72
C ASP A 384 29.92 14.68 9.95
N GLN A 385 28.71 14.35 10.41
CA GLN A 385 28.48 13.46 11.54
C GLN A 385 28.24 12.01 11.11
N GLY A 386 28.19 11.74 9.80
CA GLY A 386 28.01 10.40 9.25
C GLY A 386 26.59 10.08 8.77
N LEU A 387 25.73 11.09 8.59
CA LEU A 387 24.44 10.90 7.91
C LEU A 387 24.64 10.89 6.38
N VAL A 388 23.99 9.96 5.71
CA VAL A 388 23.80 9.96 4.25
C VAL A 388 22.30 9.99 3.97
N VAL A 389 21.85 10.99 3.22
CA VAL A 389 20.47 11.05 2.71
C VAL A 389 20.47 10.52 1.27
N ILE A 390 19.54 9.63 0.95
CA ILE A 390 19.35 9.08 -0.40
C ILE A 390 17.88 9.29 -0.76
N GLY A 391 17.63 10.09 -1.79
CA GLY A 391 16.29 10.23 -2.36
C GLY A 391 16.01 9.09 -3.34
N VAL A 392 15.06 8.22 -3.07
CA VAL A 392 14.58 7.24 -4.04
C VAL A 392 13.42 7.86 -4.81
N HIS A 393 13.69 8.29 -6.03
CA HIS A 393 12.67 8.84 -6.91
C HIS A 393 11.87 7.69 -7.54
N ALA A 394 10.68 7.42 -6.99
CA ALA A 394 9.74 6.43 -7.51
C ALA A 394 8.58 7.18 -8.20
N PRO A 395 8.43 7.07 -9.53
CA PRO A 395 7.48 7.90 -10.27
C PRO A 395 6.03 7.51 -9.94
N GLU A 396 5.12 8.47 -9.90
CA GLU A 396 3.67 8.26 -9.88
C GLU A 396 3.12 8.26 -11.31
N PHE A 397 3.63 9.15 -12.17
CA PHE A 397 3.20 9.29 -13.55
C PHE A 397 4.27 8.88 -14.56
N ALA A 398 3.84 8.54 -15.78
CA ALA A 398 4.75 8.17 -16.87
C ALA A 398 5.77 9.27 -17.22
N PHE A 399 5.39 10.55 -17.10
CA PHE A 399 6.29 11.67 -17.38
C PHE A 399 7.42 11.79 -16.35
N GLU A 400 7.23 11.26 -15.14
CA GLU A 400 8.23 11.28 -14.07
C GLU A 400 9.32 10.22 -14.29
N LYS A 401 9.09 9.27 -15.21
CA LYS A 401 10.12 8.31 -15.64
C LYS A 401 11.20 8.94 -16.51
N LYS A 402 10.96 10.12 -17.08
CA LYS A 402 11.91 10.81 -17.95
C LYS A 402 13.02 11.42 -17.10
N ILE A 403 14.25 10.90 -17.26
CA ILE A 403 15.41 11.32 -16.46
C ILE A 403 15.64 12.84 -16.51
N ASP A 404 15.47 13.47 -17.67
CA ASP A 404 15.69 14.92 -17.82
C ASP A 404 14.70 15.76 -16.99
N ASN A 405 13.46 15.26 -16.80
CA ASN A 405 12.50 15.90 -15.93
C ASN A 405 12.92 15.79 -14.47
N VAL A 406 13.41 14.61 -14.05
CA VAL A 406 13.92 14.37 -12.69
C VAL A 406 15.14 15.26 -12.41
N LYS A 407 16.07 15.38 -13.38
CA LYS A 407 17.23 16.30 -13.30
C LYS A 407 16.79 17.75 -13.13
N SER A 408 15.83 18.21 -13.94
CA SER A 408 15.30 19.56 -13.83
C SER A 408 14.66 19.81 -12.46
N ALA A 409 13.89 18.85 -11.95
CA ALA A 409 13.29 18.96 -10.61
C ALA A 409 14.35 18.97 -9.49
N ILE A 410 15.38 18.13 -9.58
CA ILE A 410 16.52 18.15 -8.64
C ILE A 410 17.19 19.52 -8.62
N ASP A 411 17.39 20.12 -9.80
CA ASP A 411 17.97 21.46 -9.92
C ASP A 411 17.04 22.55 -9.38
N ASP A 412 15.73 22.47 -9.65
CA ASP A 412 14.73 23.42 -9.18
C ASP A 412 14.61 23.40 -7.65
N PHE A 413 14.50 22.22 -7.06
CA PHE A 413 14.41 22.02 -5.61
C PHE A 413 15.77 22.10 -4.91
N LYS A 414 16.88 22.27 -5.65
CA LYS A 414 18.25 22.33 -5.12
C LYS A 414 18.60 21.10 -4.28
N ILE A 415 18.24 19.91 -4.76
CA ILE A 415 18.56 18.64 -4.10
C ILE A 415 20.03 18.32 -4.38
N GLY A 416 20.88 18.37 -3.35
CA GLY A 416 22.32 18.09 -3.46
C GLY A 416 22.73 16.67 -3.07
N TYR A 417 21.85 15.91 -2.41
CA TYR A 417 22.12 14.55 -1.97
C TYR A 417 21.92 13.53 -3.11
N PRO A 418 22.49 12.30 -3.00
CA PRO A 418 22.28 11.20 -3.94
C PRO A 418 20.81 10.91 -4.24
N VAL A 419 20.48 10.71 -5.52
CA VAL A 419 19.13 10.30 -5.94
C VAL A 419 19.19 9.02 -6.77
N ALA A 420 18.46 8.00 -6.35
CA ALA A 420 18.27 6.75 -7.08
C ALA A 420 16.94 6.80 -7.85
N VAL A 421 16.98 6.71 -9.18
CA VAL A 421 15.77 6.74 -10.01
C VAL A 421 15.19 5.33 -10.14
N ASP A 422 14.05 5.06 -9.51
CA ASP A 422 13.42 3.74 -9.42
C ASP A 422 12.20 3.60 -10.35
N ASN A 423 12.42 3.77 -11.66
CA ASN A 423 11.36 3.74 -12.67
C ASN A 423 10.57 2.42 -12.76
N ASP A 424 11.16 1.34 -12.26
CA ASP A 424 10.60 -0.02 -12.26
C ASP A 424 10.04 -0.43 -10.88
N TYR A 425 10.06 0.47 -9.88
CA TYR A 425 9.65 0.23 -8.49
C TYR A 425 10.34 -0.97 -7.84
N LYS A 426 11.60 -1.26 -8.21
CA LYS A 426 12.36 -2.38 -7.64
C LYS A 426 12.75 -2.09 -6.20
N ILE A 427 13.27 -0.89 -5.95
CA ILE A 427 13.65 -0.44 -4.60
C ILE A 427 12.39 -0.24 -3.76
N TRP A 428 11.38 0.43 -4.33
CA TRP A 428 10.06 0.63 -3.70
C TRP A 428 9.46 -0.68 -3.17
N ARG A 429 9.40 -1.72 -4.01
CA ARG A 429 8.88 -3.03 -3.61
C ARG A 429 9.79 -3.74 -2.62
N ALA A 430 11.11 -3.59 -2.74
CA ALA A 430 12.05 -4.22 -1.81
C ALA A 430 11.90 -3.66 -0.38
N PHE A 431 11.59 -2.37 -0.24
CA PHE A 431 11.27 -1.71 1.04
C PHE A 431 9.82 -1.91 1.50
N GLU A 432 9.01 -2.66 0.73
CA GLU A 432 7.57 -2.84 0.98
C GLU A 432 6.83 -1.49 1.14
N ASN A 433 7.26 -0.46 0.42
CA ASN A 433 6.68 0.88 0.53
C ASN A 433 5.30 0.95 -0.16
N SER A 434 4.46 1.87 0.29
CA SER A 434 3.12 2.14 -0.28
C SER A 434 2.73 3.62 -0.29
N TYR A 435 3.65 4.53 0.06
CA TYR A 435 3.32 5.95 0.27
C TYR A 435 4.38 6.90 -0.28
N TRP A 436 3.91 8.10 -0.67
CA TRP A 436 4.72 9.28 -0.96
C TRP A 436 4.33 10.43 -0.01
N PRO A 437 5.30 11.10 0.65
CA PRO A 437 6.66 10.64 0.89
C PRO A 437 6.71 9.45 1.87
N ALA A 438 7.84 8.74 1.91
CA ALA A 438 8.12 7.76 2.96
C ALA A 438 9.60 7.77 3.33
N ALA A 439 9.89 7.86 4.63
CA ALA A 439 11.24 7.90 5.16
C ALA A 439 11.58 6.60 5.88
N TYR A 440 12.74 6.00 5.60
CA TYR A 440 13.31 4.86 6.30
C TYR A 440 14.70 5.24 6.83
N LEU A 441 14.90 5.07 8.13
CA LEU A 441 16.15 5.40 8.80
C LEU A 441 16.90 4.12 9.18
N ILE A 442 18.11 4.01 8.67
CA ILE A 442 18.97 2.85 8.74
C ILE A 442 20.19 3.19 9.59
N ASP A 443 20.54 2.33 10.54
CA ASP A 443 21.72 2.53 11.39
C ASP A 443 23.04 2.12 10.71
N ALA A 444 24.16 2.38 11.40
CA ALA A 444 25.50 2.01 10.96
C ALA A 444 25.68 0.49 10.72
N LYS A 445 24.80 -0.36 11.26
CA LYS A 445 24.77 -1.81 11.05
C LYS A 445 23.75 -2.20 9.98
N GLY A 446 23.32 -1.26 9.13
CA GLY A 446 22.41 -1.51 8.01
C GLY A 446 21.05 -2.06 8.42
N GLN A 447 20.61 -1.79 9.66
CA GLN A 447 19.30 -2.19 10.16
C GLN A 447 18.34 -1.01 10.08
N ILE A 448 17.11 -1.24 9.64
CA ILE A 448 16.04 -0.24 9.74
C ILE A 448 15.67 -0.10 11.21
N ARG A 449 15.69 1.14 11.70
CA ARG A 449 15.43 1.48 13.11
C ARG A 449 14.23 2.39 13.31
N TYR A 450 13.75 2.99 12.22
CA TYR A 450 12.61 3.89 12.21
C TYR A 450 12.09 4.04 10.78
N HIS A 451 10.77 4.12 10.62
CA HIS A 451 10.14 4.57 9.38
C HIS A 451 9.03 5.58 9.65
N HIS A 452 8.71 6.39 8.64
CA HIS A 452 7.60 7.32 8.66
C HIS A 452 6.93 7.37 7.29
N PHE A 453 5.62 7.15 7.25
CA PHE A 453 4.81 7.29 6.05
C PHE A 453 4.04 8.61 6.05
N GLY A 454 4.05 9.27 4.89
CA GLY A 454 3.38 10.54 4.67
C GLY A 454 4.21 11.75 5.10
N GLU A 455 3.59 12.92 4.95
CA GLU A 455 4.19 14.21 5.31
C GLU A 455 4.14 14.46 6.81
N GLY A 456 5.22 15.04 7.36
CA GLY A 456 5.26 15.55 8.73
C GLY A 456 6.21 14.80 9.64
N ASN A 457 5.91 14.84 10.93
CA ASN A 457 6.69 14.22 12.02
C ASN A 457 8.20 14.55 12.02
N TYR A 458 8.59 15.65 11.38
CA TYR A 458 9.99 16.02 11.14
C TYR A 458 10.84 16.06 12.42
N GLY A 459 10.28 16.57 13.52
CA GLY A 459 10.99 16.61 14.81
C GLY A 459 11.27 15.22 15.39
N ARG A 460 10.39 14.24 15.19
CA ARG A 460 10.62 12.86 15.64
C ARG A 460 11.62 12.15 14.73
N THR A 461 11.51 12.34 13.42
CA THR A 461 12.47 11.81 12.43
C THR A 461 13.87 12.35 12.70
N GLU A 462 14.02 13.66 12.91
CA GLU A 462 15.31 14.27 13.23
C GLU A 462 15.86 13.79 14.58
N LYS A 463 15.01 13.62 15.59
CA LYS A 463 15.45 13.03 16.86
C LYS A 463 15.99 11.61 16.65
N ALA A 464 15.32 10.79 15.85
CA ALA A 464 15.80 9.45 15.52
C ALA A 464 17.15 9.49 14.78
N ILE A 465 17.33 10.44 13.84
CA ILE A 465 18.62 10.70 13.18
C ILE A 465 19.70 11.01 14.22
N GLN A 466 19.46 11.96 15.13
CA GLN A 466 20.43 12.34 16.16
C GLN A 466 20.76 11.16 17.11
N ASP A 467 19.76 10.34 17.45
CA ASP A 467 19.94 9.17 18.31
C ASP A 467 20.84 8.12 17.63
N LEU A 468 20.60 7.80 16.36
CA LEU A 468 21.42 6.83 15.63
C LEU A 468 22.82 7.35 15.32
N LEU A 469 23.00 8.65 15.07
CA LEU A 469 24.33 9.25 14.88
C LEU A 469 25.17 9.12 16.15
N ARG A 470 24.58 9.39 17.32
CA ARG A 470 25.25 9.18 18.63
C ARG A 470 25.53 7.70 18.90
N GLU A 471 24.60 6.81 18.55
CA GLU A 471 24.82 5.36 18.66
C GLU A 471 25.94 4.87 17.74
N ALA A 472 26.11 5.50 16.56
CA ALA A 472 27.21 5.25 15.63
C ALA A 472 28.56 5.85 16.09
N GLY A 473 28.59 6.59 17.20
CA GLY A 473 29.82 7.16 17.78
C GLY A 473 30.09 8.61 17.43
N SER A 474 29.13 9.34 16.84
CA SER A 474 29.24 10.80 16.69
C SER A 474 29.29 11.48 18.06
N GLU A 475 30.25 12.40 18.24
CA GLU A 475 30.38 13.24 19.42
C GLU A 475 29.43 14.46 19.39
N MET A 476 28.44 14.46 18.49
CA MET A 476 27.47 15.55 18.41
C MET A 476 26.68 15.70 19.71
N THR A 477 26.49 16.94 20.14
CA THR A 477 25.54 17.27 21.19
C THR A 477 24.12 17.26 20.63
N ALA A 478 23.14 16.94 21.48
CA ALA A 478 21.74 17.04 21.10
C ALA A 478 21.44 18.50 20.68
N SER A 479 20.86 18.66 19.50
CA SER A 479 20.60 19.96 18.90
C SER A 479 19.10 20.17 18.71
N ALA A 480 18.65 21.42 18.74
CA ALA A 480 17.27 21.74 18.40
C ALA A 480 16.95 21.23 16.97
N PRO A 481 15.71 20.77 16.72
CA PRO A 481 15.28 20.38 15.39
C PRO A 481 15.42 21.53 14.38
N VAL A 482 15.67 21.20 13.12
CA VAL A 482 15.67 22.17 12.02
C VAL A 482 14.27 22.72 11.78
N THR A 483 14.21 24.01 11.47
CA THR A 483 12.99 24.70 11.03
C THR A 483 13.32 25.42 9.73
N PRO A 484 13.22 24.73 8.58
CA PRO A 484 13.50 25.34 7.28
C PRO A 484 12.56 26.53 7.02
N ASP A 485 13.08 27.59 6.38
CA ASP A 485 12.28 28.72 5.91
C ASP A 485 11.59 28.35 4.59
N ALA A 486 10.56 27.51 4.69
CA ALA A 486 9.82 27.01 3.54
C ALA A 486 8.79 28.04 3.06
N THR A 487 8.84 28.38 1.76
CA THR A 487 7.98 29.39 1.16
C THR A 487 7.26 28.85 -0.08
N GLY A 488 6.26 29.57 -0.59
CA GLY A 488 5.52 29.14 -1.78
C GLY A 488 4.93 27.74 -1.63
N VAL A 489 5.17 26.88 -2.61
CA VAL A 489 4.69 25.49 -2.66
C VAL A 489 5.31 24.58 -1.59
N GLU A 490 6.49 24.91 -1.07
CA GLU A 490 7.16 24.15 0.00
C GLU A 490 6.59 24.46 1.38
N ALA A 491 5.82 25.54 1.53
CA ALA A 491 5.22 25.91 2.81
C ALA A 491 4.20 24.87 3.30
N GLY A 492 4.25 24.56 4.59
CA GLY A 492 3.41 23.55 5.24
C GLY A 492 1.90 23.77 5.05
N PRO A 493 1.09 22.69 5.03
CA PRO A 493 -0.33 22.76 4.75
C PRO A 493 -1.15 23.31 5.94
N ASP A 494 -2.34 23.81 5.66
CA ASP A 494 -3.40 24.07 6.64
C ASP A 494 -4.26 22.82 6.87
N LEU A 495 -3.73 21.90 7.68
CA LEU A 495 -4.39 20.64 8.04
C LEU A 495 -5.75 20.86 8.74
N GLY A 496 -5.99 22.02 9.34
CA GLY A 496 -7.25 22.31 10.03
C GLY A 496 -8.43 22.46 9.05
N ASN A 497 -8.15 22.98 7.85
CA ASN A 497 -9.17 23.36 6.86
C ASN A 497 -9.16 22.51 5.58
N ILE A 498 -8.29 21.49 5.49
CA ILE A 498 -8.25 20.56 4.35
C ILE A 498 -9.39 19.53 4.42
N ARG A 499 -10.22 19.50 3.37
CA ARG A 499 -11.34 18.54 3.18
C ARG A 499 -11.42 18.00 1.75
N SER A 500 -10.56 18.48 0.86
CA SER A 500 -10.33 17.92 -0.47
C SER A 500 -9.10 17.02 -0.45
N GLY A 501 -9.22 15.85 -1.07
CA GLY A 501 -8.12 14.90 -1.27
C GLY A 501 -7.71 14.86 -2.73
N GLU A 502 -6.56 14.23 -3.00
CA GLU A 502 -6.02 14.07 -4.34
C GLU A 502 -7.07 13.56 -5.34
N THR A 503 -7.14 14.20 -6.50
CA THR A 503 -8.14 13.90 -7.52
C THR A 503 -7.47 13.77 -8.88
N TYR A 504 -7.42 12.54 -9.39
CA TYR A 504 -6.90 12.20 -10.71
C TYR A 504 -7.89 12.55 -11.83
N LEU A 505 -7.36 13.00 -12.97
CA LEU A 505 -8.15 13.39 -14.15
C LEU A 505 -8.18 12.29 -15.23
N GLY A 506 -7.22 11.36 -15.21
CA GLY A 506 -7.20 10.20 -16.11
C GLY A 506 -8.30 9.19 -15.81
N TYR A 507 -8.83 8.52 -16.83
CA TYR A 507 -10.03 7.69 -16.70
C TYR A 507 -9.84 6.48 -15.76
N GLU A 508 -8.60 6.01 -15.52
CA GLU A 508 -8.36 4.84 -14.67
C GLU A 508 -8.65 5.12 -13.19
N GLN A 509 -8.38 6.35 -12.74
CA GLN A 509 -8.48 6.75 -11.33
C GLN A 509 -9.45 7.92 -11.09
N ALA A 510 -10.02 8.49 -12.16
CA ALA A 510 -10.96 9.59 -12.07
C ALA A 510 -12.18 9.25 -11.21
N THR A 511 -12.47 10.11 -10.24
CA THR A 511 -13.67 10.04 -9.41
C THR A 511 -14.37 11.39 -9.34
N ASN A 512 -15.66 11.41 -9.00
CA ASN A 512 -16.47 12.63 -8.82
C ASN A 512 -16.50 13.57 -10.05
N PHE A 513 -16.41 13.02 -11.27
CA PHE A 513 -16.56 13.76 -12.50
C PHE A 513 -18.02 14.23 -12.70
N SER A 514 -18.23 15.51 -13.03
CA SER A 514 -19.53 16.17 -13.04
C SER A 514 -19.98 16.77 -14.37
N SER A 515 -19.21 16.65 -15.45
CA SER A 515 -19.69 17.13 -16.76
C SER A 515 -20.88 16.29 -17.25
N PRO A 516 -21.95 16.91 -17.80
CA PRO A 516 -23.19 16.21 -18.14
C PRO A 516 -23.04 15.04 -19.12
N GLU A 517 -22.06 15.12 -20.00
CA GLU A 517 -21.82 14.12 -21.04
C GLU A 517 -21.25 12.80 -20.48
N GLY A 518 -20.77 12.79 -19.23
CA GLY A 518 -20.04 11.67 -18.64
C GLY A 518 -18.62 11.56 -19.18
N LEU A 519 -17.74 10.91 -18.44
CA LEU A 519 -16.33 10.79 -18.80
C LEU A 519 -16.16 9.75 -19.90
N GLN A 520 -15.56 10.14 -21.02
CA GLN A 520 -15.30 9.27 -22.16
C GLN A 520 -13.80 8.99 -22.29
N ALA A 521 -13.43 7.71 -22.26
CA ALA A 521 -12.04 7.26 -22.36
C ALA A 521 -11.54 7.27 -23.82
N ASP A 522 -10.29 7.73 -24.01
CA ASP A 522 -9.47 7.64 -25.22
C ASP A 522 -10.11 8.17 -26.52
N ALA A 523 -11.09 9.05 -26.40
CA ALA A 523 -11.75 9.67 -27.54
C ALA A 523 -11.96 11.18 -27.32
N PRO A 524 -11.74 12.02 -28.36
CA PRO A 524 -12.08 13.43 -28.30
C PRO A 524 -13.57 13.62 -28.05
N GLN A 525 -13.89 14.39 -27.02
CA GLN A 525 -15.27 14.73 -26.65
C GLN A 525 -15.37 16.21 -26.32
N ASN A 526 -16.48 16.85 -26.71
CA ASN A 526 -16.77 18.22 -26.32
C ASN A 526 -17.61 18.20 -25.03
N TYR A 527 -17.08 18.80 -23.98
CA TYR A 527 -17.70 18.83 -22.66
C TYR A 527 -18.34 20.20 -22.40
N SER A 528 -19.46 20.20 -21.68
CA SER A 528 -20.14 21.41 -21.24
C SER A 528 -19.72 21.80 -19.83
N ILE A 529 -19.70 23.11 -19.56
CA ILE A 529 -19.40 23.66 -18.23
C ILE A 529 -20.34 23.03 -17.19
N SER A 530 -19.77 22.52 -16.11
CA SER A 530 -20.50 21.94 -14.99
C SER A 530 -20.38 22.80 -13.73
N LYS A 531 -21.31 22.62 -12.78
CA LYS A 531 -21.23 23.22 -11.44
C LYS A 531 -21.05 22.09 -10.42
N PRO A 532 -19.81 21.67 -10.16
CA PRO A 532 -19.55 20.53 -9.28
C PRO A 532 -20.00 20.78 -7.83
N GLY A 533 -20.42 19.70 -7.16
CA GLY A 533 -20.50 19.65 -5.70
C GLY A 533 -19.10 19.63 -5.06
N LEU A 534 -19.01 19.69 -3.73
CA LEU A 534 -17.72 19.62 -3.04
C LEU A 534 -16.96 18.34 -3.42
N ASN A 535 -15.67 18.50 -3.77
CA ASN A 535 -14.79 17.46 -4.30
C ASN A 535 -15.22 16.89 -5.66
N GLY A 536 -16.07 17.62 -6.38
CA GLY A 536 -16.42 17.34 -7.77
C GLY A 536 -15.62 18.22 -8.73
N TRP A 537 -15.48 17.73 -9.95
CA TRP A 537 -14.78 18.44 -11.04
C TRP A 537 -15.37 18.12 -12.40
N GLY A 538 -15.12 18.98 -13.37
CA GLY A 538 -15.60 18.78 -14.74
C GLY A 538 -14.75 19.49 -15.78
N LEU A 539 -14.94 19.10 -17.02
CA LEU A 539 -14.29 19.67 -18.20
C LEU A 539 -15.26 20.55 -18.99
N SER A 540 -14.69 21.48 -19.74
CA SER A 540 -15.39 22.29 -20.75
C SER A 540 -14.53 22.45 -21.99
N GLY A 541 -15.13 22.39 -23.18
CA GLY A 541 -14.41 22.38 -24.46
C GLY A 541 -14.03 20.97 -24.92
N ASN A 542 -13.19 20.88 -25.95
CA ASN A 542 -12.82 19.60 -26.56
C ASN A 542 -11.60 18.98 -25.89
N TRP A 543 -11.79 17.83 -25.26
CA TRP A 543 -10.77 17.08 -24.52
C TRP A 543 -10.75 15.61 -24.91
N THR A 544 -9.57 15.03 -24.84
CA THR A 544 -9.34 13.58 -24.87
C THR A 544 -8.84 13.14 -23.50
N VAL A 545 -9.62 12.30 -22.80
CA VAL A 545 -9.24 11.77 -21.48
C VAL A 545 -8.55 10.42 -21.68
N GLY A 546 -7.24 10.41 -21.48
CA GLY A 546 -6.42 9.20 -21.50
C GLY A 546 -6.37 8.52 -20.13
N LYS A 547 -5.53 7.49 -20.05
CA LYS A 547 -5.42 6.62 -18.89
C LYS A 547 -5.13 7.37 -17.59
N ASP A 548 -4.10 8.20 -17.61
CA ASP A 548 -3.54 8.86 -16.42
C ASP A 548 -3.72 10.40 -16.47
N GLN A 549 -4.23 10.94 -17.58
CA GLN A 549 -4.30 12.38 -17.84
C GLN A 549 -5.45 12.77 -18.79
N ALA A 550 -5.86 14.04 -18.74
CA ALA A 550 -6.74 14.67 -19.71
C ALA A 550 -5.96 15.65 -20.60
N THR A 551 -6.12 15.56 -21.92
CA THR A 551 -5.45 16.43 -22.90
C THR A 551 -6.44 17.35 -23.58
N LEU A 552 -6.13 18.64 -23.66
CA LEU A 552 -6.97 19.62 -24.34
C LEU A 552 -6.69 19.63 -25.84
N ASP A 553 -7.69 19.31 -26.64
CA ASP A 553 -7.54 19.19 -28.09
C ASP A 553 -7.71 20.56 -28.80
N GLN A 554 -8.47 21.48 -28.20
CA GLN A 554 -8.76 22.80 -28.78
C GLN A 554 -8.61 23.93 -27.77
N ALA A 555 -8.12 25.08 -28.21
CA ALA A 555 -7.99 26.28 -27.39
C ALA A 555 -9.33 26.73 -26.79
N GLY A 556 -9.28 27.31 -25.59
CA GLY A 556 -10.43 27.90 -24.92
C GLY A 556 -11.20 26.94 -24.01
N GLY A 557 -10.82 25.67 -23.95
CA GLY A 557 -11.34 24.72 -22.97
C GLY A 557 -10.83 24.98 -21.55
N GLY A 558 -11.46 24.34 -20.57
CA GLY A 558 -11.16 24.57 -19.16
C GLY A 558 -11.61 23.46 -18.23
N ILE A 559 -11.14 23.54 -17.00
CA ILE A 559 -11.43 22.59 -15.91
C ILE A 559 -12.07 23.37 -14.77
N THR A 560 -13.16 22.83 -14.21
CA THR A 560 -13.84 23.39 -13.04
C THR A 560 -13.72 22.42 -11.87
N TYR A 561 -13.50 22.92 -10.65
CA TYR A 561 -13.43 22.09 -9.44
C TYR A 561 -14.06 22.85 -8.26
N ARG A 562 -14.79 22.17 -7.36
CA ARG A 562 -15.20 22.77 -6.08
C ARG A 562 -14.44 22.14 -4.91
N PHE A 563 -13.51 22.89 -4.31
CA PHE A 563 -12.58 22.40 -3.29
C PHE A 563 -12.80 23.04 -1.93
N SER A 564 -12.17 22.46 -0.91
CA SER A 564 -12.05 22.98 0.45
C SER A 564 -10.64 22.68 0.98
N ALA A 565 -9.75 23.64 0.82
CA ALA A 565 -8.36 23.65 1.29
C ALA A 565 -7.83 25.09 1.24
N ARG A 566 -6.70 25.40 1.87
CA ARG A 566 -6.08 26.73 1.75
C ARG A 566 -5.47 26.90 0.36
N ASP A 567 -4.73 25.88 -0.06
CA ASP A 567 -4.01 25.84 -1.32
C ASP A 567 -4.65 24.83 -2.29
N LEU A 568 -4.71 25.19 -3.57
CA LEU A 568 -5.05 24.27 -4.67
C LEU A 568 -3.89 24.25 -5.65
N HIS A 569 -3.48 23.04 -5.98
CA HIS A 569 -2.44 22.76 -6.96
C HIS A 569 -3.00 21.88 -8.09
N LEU A 570 -2.40 21.99 -9.26
CA LEU A 570 -2.72 21.15 -10.40
C LEU A 570 -1.43 20.71 -11.08
N VAL A 571 -1.28 19.40 -11.29
CA VAL A 571 -0.18 18.83 -12.06
C VAL A 571 -0.52 18.99 -13.54
N LEU A 572 0.29 19.79 -14.23
CA LEU A 572 0.11 20.16 -15.64
C LEU A 572 1.40 19.90 -16.40
N GLY A 573 1.28 19.61 -17.70
CA GLY A 573 2.41 19.56 -18.62
C GLY A 573 2.06 20.16 -19.99
N PRO A 574 3.03 20.78 -20.67
CA PRO A 574 2.87 21.07 -22.08
C PRO A 574 2.82 19.73 -22.83
N GLY A 575 1.91 19.58 -23.78
CA GLY A 575 1.85 18.39 -24.63
C GLY A 575 3.11 18.22 -25.47
N ASP A 576 3.10 17.25 -26.39
CA ASP A 576 4.31 16.78 -27.09
C ASP A 576 5.07 17.86 -27.88
N GLU A 577 4.41 18.96 -28.26
CA GLU A 577 5.06 20.09 -28.93
C GLU A 577 5.92 20.96 -28.01
N ALA A 578 5.87 20.74 -26.69
CA ALA A 578 6.59 21.49 -25.65
C ALA A 578 6.44 23.02 -25.72
N LYS A 579 5.36 23.51 -26.35
CA LYS A 579 5.05 24.94 -26.42
C LYS A 579 4.40 25.39 -25.11
N PRO A 580 4.74 26.59 -24.59
CA PRO A 580 4.05 27.15 -23.43
C PRO A 580 2.54 27.26 -23.69
N VAL A 581 1.73 26.72 -22.77
CA VAL A 581 0.26 26.82 -22.83
C VAL A 581 -0.21 27.86 -21.83
N ARG A 582 -0.73 28.99 -22.31
CA ARG A 582 -1.22 30.06 -21.43
C ARG A 582 -2.58 29.69 -20.86
N PHE A 583 -2.84 30.10 -19.64
CA PHE A 583 -4.13 29.89 -18.99
C PHE A 583 -4.52 31.06 -18.10
N GLN A 584 -5.80 31.10 -17.73
CA GLN A 584 -6.37 32.05 -16.79
C GLN A 584 -7.22 31.30 -15.75
N VAL A 585 -6.96 31.57 -14.48
CA VAL A 585 -7.65 31.03 -13.31
C VAL A 585 -8.69 32.02 -12.79
N LYS A 586 -9.83 31.49 -12.32
CA LYS A 586 -10.82 32.23 -11.56
C LYS A 586 -11.21 31.47 -10.29
N ILE A 587 -11.52 32.24 -9.25
CA ILE A 587 -12.06 31.75 -7.97
C ILE A 587 -13.42 32.41 -7.78
N ASP A 588 -14.46 31.60 -7.59
CA ASP A 588 -15.85 32.04 -7.45
C ASP A 588 -16.29 33.00 -8.59
N GLY A 589 -15.79 32.76 -9.80
CA GLY A 589 -16.06 33.56 -11.01
C GLY A 589 -15.29 34.87 -11.12
N LYS A 590 -14.35 35.16 -10.22
CA LYS A 590 -13.53 36.39 -10.19
C LYS A 590 -12.04 36.07 -10.31
N SER A 591 -11.24 37.07 -10.66
CA SER A 591 -9.77 36.94 -10.58
C SER A 591 -9.31 36.65 -9.13
N PRO A 592 -8.26 35.86 -8.92
CA PRO A 592 -7.83 35.44 -7.58
C PRO A 592 -7.44 36.59 -6.64
N GLY A 593 -6.92 37.70 -7.16
CA GLY A 593 -6.47 38.83 -6.35
C GLY A 593 -5.41 38.38 -5.35
N PRO A 594 -5.57 38.63 -4.03
CA PRO A 594 -4.62 38.18 -3.02
C PRO A 594 -4.62 36.66 -2.78
N ASP A 595 -5.61 35.91 -3.30
CA ASP A 595 -5.69 34.47 -3.14
C ASP A 595 -4.93 33.70 -4.25
N HIS A 596 -4.09 34.39 -5.02
CA HIS A 596 -3.32 33.80 -6.10
C HIS A 596 -2.20 32.88 -5.57
N GLY A 597 -1.99 31.74 -6.23
CA GLY A 597 -0.85 30.87 -5.94
C GLY A 597 0.47 31.41 -6.51
N SER A 598 1.59 30.77 -6.18
CA SER A 598 2.92 31.22 -6.64
C SER A 598 3.14 31.12 -8.15
N ASP A 599 2.34 30.33 -8.87
CA ASP A 599 2.50 30.09 -10.31
C ASP A 599 1.57 30.94 -11.19
N ILE A 600 0.83 31.88 -10.60
CA ILE A 600 -0.06 32.80 -11.31
C ILE A 600 0.04 34.23 -10.77
N ASP A 601 -0.33 35.20 -11.60
CA ASP A 601 -0.52 36.58 -11.16
C ASP A 601 -1.87 36.80 -10.45
N ALA A 602 -2.07 37.98 -9.87
CA ALA A 602 -3.29 38.37 -9.18
C ALA A 602 -4.53 38.43 -10.10
N ASP A 603 -4.33 38.60 -11.40
CA ASP A 603 -5.40 38.58 -12.41
C ASP A 603 -5.80 37.15 -12.80
N GLY A 604 -5.01 36.16 -12.40
CA GLY A 604 -5.21 34.73 -12.62
C GLY A 604 -4.41 34.17 -13.78
N ASN A 605 -3.53 34.94 -14.42
CA ASN A 605 -2.82 34.48 -15.62
C ASN A 605 -1.58 33.68 -15.25
N GLY A 606 -1.33 32.62 -16.02
CA GLY A 606 -0.13 31.79 -15.91
C GLY A 606 0.17 31.06 -17.21
N ALA A 607 1.25 30.28 -17.22
CA ALA A 607 1.62 29.47 -18.37
C ALA A 607 2.21 28.12 -17.93
N VAL A 608 1.76 27.05 -18.57
CA VAL A 608 2.34 25.71 -18.43
C VAL A 608 3.57 25.64 -19.32
N THR A 609 4.75 25.54 -18.72
CA THR A 609 6.06 25.55 -19.41
C THR A 609 6.84 24.26 -19.23
N ALA A 610 6.54 23.50 -18.17
CA ALA A 610 7.12 22.20 -17.87
C ALA A 610 6.06 21.27 -17.26
N THR A 611 6.30 19.96 -17.30
CA THR A 611 5.42 18.97 -16.66
C THR A 611 5.76 18.85 -15.18
N ARG A 612 5.01 19.58 -14.34
CA ARG A 612 5.21 19.66 -12.88
C ARG A 612 3.91 20.06 -12.17
N LEU A 613 3.98 20.17 -10.85
CA LEU A 613 2.92 20.75 -10.04
C LEU A 613 2.95 22.29 -10.12
N TYR A 614 1.77 22.90 -10.26
CA TYR A 614 1.56 24.35 -10.25
C TYR A 614 0.65 24.73 -9.08
N GLN A 615 1.09 25.65 -8.22
CA GLN A 615 0.26 26.26 -7.17
C GLN A 615 -0.58 27.39 -7.76
N LEU A 616 -1.88 27.13 -7.88
CA LEU A 616 -2.82 28.02 -8.55
C LEU A 616 -3.65 28.86 -7.58
N VAL A 617 -3.86 28.39 -6.36
CA VAL A 617 -4.59 29.12 -5.33
C VAL A 617 -3.85 29.02 -4.01
N ARG A 618 -3.81 30.12 -3.26
CA ARG A 618 -3.44 30.19 -1.85
C ARG A 618 -4.33 31.21 -1.16
N GLN A 619 -5.33 30.75 -0.40
CA GLN A 619 -6.26 31.66 0.30
C GLN A 619 -5.52 32.47 1.38
N SER A 620 -5.58 33.80 1.25
CA SER A 620 -4.88 34.76 2.11
C SER A 620 -5.63 35.10 3.41
N GLY A 621 -6.95 34.82 3.45
CA GLY A 621 -7.83 35.09 4.59
C GLY A 621 -8.45 33.82 5.17
N THR A 622 -9.72 33.90 5.57
CA THR A 622 -10.47 32.74 6.09
C THR A 622 -10.58 31.66 5.02
N VAL A 623 -10.04 30.48 5.31
CA VAL A 623 -10.12 29.32 4.42
C VAL A 623 -11.56 28.82 4.37
N ALA A 624 -12.09 28.73 3.15
CA ALA A 624 -13.44 28.25 2.89
C ALA A 624 -13.47 27.39 1.63
N ALA A 625 -14.61 26.73 1.39
CA ALA A 625 -14.83 25.99 0.16
C ALA A 625 -15.08 26.95 -1.02
N ARG A 626 -14.34 26.78 -2.11
CA ARG A 626 -14.32 27.67 -3.28
C ARG A 626 -14.62 26.94 -4.57
N ASN A 627 -15.17 27.65 -5.55
CA ASN A 627 -15.25 27.19 -6.92
C ASN A 627 -14.02 27.67 -7.67
N PHE A 628 -13.24 26.73 -8.21
CA PHE A 628 -12.07 26.97 -9.03
C PHE A 628 -12.42 26.73 -10.50
N GLU A 629 -11.92 27.61 -11.37
CA GLU A 629 -12.00 27.45 -12.81
C GLU A 629 -10.63 27.78 -13.41
N ILE A 630 -10.12 26.94 -14.30
CA ILE A 630 -8.96 27.23 -15.14
C ILE A 630 -9.36 27.13 -16.60
N ARG A 631 -9.06 28.17 -17.39
CA ARG A 631 -9.29 28.20 -18.83
C ARG A 631 -7.97 28.30 -19.57
N PHE A 632 -7.72 27.40 -20.49
CA PHE A 632 -6.52 27.38 -21.30
C PHE A 632 -6.75 28.17 -22.60
N LEU A 633 -5.84 29.10 -22.89
CA LEU A 633 -5.91 29.99 -24.05
C LEU A 633 -5.31 29.34 -25.29
N ASP A 634 -4.45 28.35 -25.11
CA ASP A 634 -3.79 27.57 -26.16
C ASP A 634 -4.16 26.07 -25.99
N PRO A 635 -4.15 25.25 -27.05
CA PRO A 635 -4.43 23.82 -26.96
C PRO A 635 -3.22 23.02 -26.44
N GLY A 636 -3.42 21.73 -26.21
CA GLY A 636 -2.34 20.76 -25.99
C GLY A 636 -1.85 20.64 -24.56
N VAL A 637 -2.48 21.32 -23.58
CA VAL A 637 -2.17 21.06 -22.18
C VAL A 637 -2.57 19.64 -21.80
N GLN A 638 -1.73 18.99 -20.98
CA GLN A 638 -2.04 17.75 -20.30
C GLN A 638 -2.25 18.04 -18.82
N ALA A 639 -3.37 17.59 -18.25
CA ALA A 639 -3.70 17.76 -16.84
C ALA A 639 -3.84 16.40 -16.15
N TYR A 640 -3.20 16.23 -15.00
CA TYR A 640 -2.99 14.91 -14.38
C TYR A 640 -3.78 14.76 -13.07
N ALA A 641 -3.51 15.59 -12.07
CA ALA A 641 -4.14 15.50 -10.76
C ALA A 641 -4.26 16.85 -10.06
N PHE A 642 -5.35 17.06 -9.33
CA PHE A 642 -5.48 18.11 -8.32
C PHE A 642 -4.94 17.63 -6.99
N THR A 643 -4.14 18.47 -6.32
CA THR A 643 -3.65 18.23 -4.96
C THR A 643 -3.82 19.49 -4.11
N PHE A 644 -3.75 19.34 -2.79
CA PHE A 644 -4.22 20.36 -1.85
C PHE A 644 -3.20 20.63 -0.75
N GLY A 645 -3.33 21.81 -0.12
CA GLY A 645 -2.48 22.24 0.97
C GLY A 645 -3.23 23.11 1.96
#